data_AF-A0A812TDV6-F1
#
_entry.id   AF-A0A812TDV6-F1
#
_cell.length_a   1.000
_cell.length_b   1.000
_cell.length_c   1.000
_cell.angle_alpha   90.00
_cell.angle_beta   90.00
_cell.angle_gamma   90.00
#
_symmetry.space_group_name_H-M   'P 1'
#
loop_
_entity.id
_entity.type
_entity.pdbx_description
1 polymer ?
#
loop_
_entity_poly.entity_id
_entity_poly.type
_entity_poly.pdbx_seq_one_letter_code
_entity_poly.pdbx_strand_id
1 'polypeptide(L)'
;MWGPGFNVSRELLLAIRQSNQQRVLHLVEGLVGALRQQREASQAKATGGHAETLGTSCWDFACAVQRLSRLPLGEHQTDFWVEVTHVIRQNQSSLQPRELALFCNALAASPSVEAAQLLLHRALELQTELNARDFQMVLHGLSGCVPSTGAHPGFPDSASVASLAKAVRKVQLEKDRPLQAAQLLAAFVRLRHDSDAVLSKHMFDHALDTLPQWDAQSLTLLCTAIAGSRRAARAAVELAEGSEEAWQRIVLRLVELLPKAAPWQLASLARALMKVGASRTSVGPFYEALEQLLTSSNRSDLFSPTDLTFVVNGLAQHRCPQLQRLDAETLHLDKSVPMTSWEFEEYVGRKLHGFNSSELAVILHATMRLRRGGADFFDMLGAKLVAKDLTGTQLAHTFSASAAAAVFLVDLARPMRLLRPVLPTCALLAPSLTPWQLAYIAQALDVLAALRQRGLRGPYLWLHQNQASSLVEALCARAEKVVEDEAKYQQICEMLRRSDMICCCWVAWLEMGGSYRVLSADPAQLAISTVSQASFDHKYFDKFKGLSATLDNETNQIVLMNSIEEERAVSWARLADRLSETGWMELHVNTPKGAFFSNDLKMYGAGIVEGFLTAERMSQFYSNFYPLLQPNEDSALAMMNIRNSFNQQIQHIMHVCQLSAGTSEGEPADPYWKHVRYLFLQLWGLKDAYNLIAQEKGVRQIDMVDLLFINSHAELPELIQAFRPEAVAERSGAPSAESAPAALQNTPPGSLLEAQATQADASSVDTEWKLRLAKHGHCTALVRLAPANADLFVGHTTWSDYSKMTRVYKYYRFDLPLSFQSHELIGFSSYPGCVSSTDDFYMMDNGLAVMDTTLEVLNPKLYSRVMDDPKRPRLPKFLHVMAVNRVAKTGTQWTSMLAEENTGTGNSQWIVVDYNRFTPGQPLQRNAIRILEQVPGMTHQADITSELTSRGYWGSFNRPFFEDIREMSGHKTAEESYGKLFSFEDSPRASLLHRFGAGVSKLGDMRTTMTRNDPKDAVPGFPAGPGHAIMARLDLDAMVNNIPNGGIDAKVTSACLIKRMACQAMSGPSHGGYPAFRWTSQASGTSPSVELFQGWPHLGLPDVWDFDFVEMKSEEDQKASSQLSDSC
;
A
#
# COMPACT_ATOMS: atom_id res chain seq x y z
N MET A 1 -36.66 -56.14 6.56
CA MET A 1 -36.39 -56.30 5.10
C MET A 1 -34.94 -55.91 4.78
N TRP A 2 -33.93 -56.64 5.27
CA TRP A 2 -32.53 -56.40 4.89
C TRP A 2 -31.87 -57.78 4.66
N GLY A 3 -31.88 -58.21 3.40
CA GLY A 3 -31.25 -59.42 2.87
C GLY A 3 -30.11 -59.06 1.89
N PRO A 4 -29.41 -60.06 1.32
CA PRO A 4 -28.05 -59.91 0.80
C PRO A 4 -28.03 -59.20 -0.56
N GLY A 5 -27.39 -58.03 -0.61
CA GLY A 5 -27.23 -57.25 -1.84
C GLY A 5 -27.08 -55.75 -1.60
N PHE A 6 -26.18 -55.33 -0.71
CA PHE A 6 -25.93 -53.92 -0.45
C PHE A 6 -24.76 -53.42 -1.33
N ASN A 7 -25.06 -52.71 -2.43
CA ASN A 7 -24.05 -52.12 -3.32
C ASN A 7 -23.81 -50.64 -2.94
N VAL A 8 -23.17 -50.43 -1.79
CA VAL A 8 -22.81 -49.12 -1.19
C VAL A 8 -22.14 -48.19 -2.20
N SER A 9 -21.39 -48.76 -3.15
CA SER A 9 -20.60 -47.98 -4.09
C SER A 9 -21.45 -47.06 -4.97
N ARG A 10 -22.62 -47.50 -5.47
CA ARG A 10 -23.39 -46.72 -6.46
C ARG A 10 -24.18 -45.57 -5.82
N GLU A 11 -24.82 -45.82 -4.69
CA GLU A 11 -25.61 -44.81 -3.95
C GLU A 11 -24.73 -43.75 -3.30
N LEU A 12 -23.60 -44.16 -2.72
CA LEU A 12 -22.62 -43.25 -2.14
C LEU A 12 -21.95 -42.39 -3.24
N LEU A 13 -21.58 -42.98 -4.38
CA LEU A 13 -21.07 -42.21 -5.52
C LEU A 13 -22.10 -41.23 -6.08
N LEU A 14 -23.39 -41.59 -6.13
CA LEU A 14 -24.47 -40.69 -6.51
C LEU A 14 -24.62 -39.53 -5.52
N ALA A 15 -24.57 -39.80 -4.21
CA ALA A 15 -24.64 -38.78 -3.16
C ALA A 15 -23.45 -37.82 -3.19
N ILE A 16 -22.24 -38.33 -3.41
CA ILE A 16 -21.02 -37.52 -3.58
C ILE A 16 -21.10 -36.66 -4.85
N ARG A 17 -21.57 -37.23 -5.97
CA ARG A 17 -21.72 -36.51 -7.25
C ARG A 17 -22.80 -35.42 -7.20
N GLN A 18 -23.77 -35.56 -6.30
CA GLN A 18 -24.83 -34.58 -6.02
C GLN A 18 -24.45 -33.58 -4.91
N SER A 19 -23.22 -33.64 -4.37
CA SER A 19 -22.75 -32.81 -3.25
C SER A 19 -23.68 -32.85 -2.01
N ASN A 20 -24.40 -33.95 -1.79
CA ASN A 20 -25.35 -34.08 -0.69
C ASN A 20 -24.65 -34.63 0.57
N GLN A 21 -24.05 -33.72 1.35
CA GLN A 21 -23.24 -34.05 2.52
C GLN A 21 -24.01 -34.79 3.63
N GLN A 22 -25.29 -34.45 3.84
CA GLN A 22 -26.15 -35.16 4.79
C GLN A 22 -26.40 -36.62 4.38
N ARG A 23 -26.63 -36.87 3.08
CA ARG A 23 -26.83 -38.24 2.58
C ARG A 23 -25.53 -39.06 2.67
N VAL A 24 -24.37 -38.44 2.49
CA VAL A 24 -23.07 -39.08 2.71
C VAL A 24 -22.88 -39.46 4.19
N LEU A 25 -23.16 -38.55 5.12
CA LEU A 25 -23.06 -38.82 6.56
C LEU A 25 -23.98 -39.97 6.98
N HIS A 26 -25.25 -39.95 6.53
CA HIS A 26 -26.21 -41.01 6.85
C HIS A 26 -25.78 -42.40 6.33
N LEU A 27 -25.20 -42.47 5.12
CA LEU A 27 -24.67 -43.72 4.58
C LEU A 27 -23.44 -44.22 5.35
N VAL A 28 -22.59 -43.31 5.84
CA VAL A 28 -21.43 -43.63 6.68
C VAL A 28 -21.88 -44.14 8.06
N GLU A 29 -22.85 -43.49 8.70
CA GLU A 29 -23.45 -43.97 9.95
C GLU A 29 -24.03 -45.38 9.80
N GLY A 30 -24.75 -45.64 8.70
CA GLY A 30 -25.29 -46.97 8.39
C GLY A 30 -24.20 -48.03 8.20
N LEU A 31 -23.09 -47.68 7.52
CA LEU A 31 -21.94 -48.57 7.34
C LEU A 31 -21.23 -48.87 8.67
N VAL A 32 -20.96 -47.84 9.49
CA VAL A 32 -20.35 -48.00 10.82
C VAL A 32 -21.24 -48.88 11.70
N GLY A 33 -22.55 -48.65 11.69
CA GLY A 33 -23.52 -49.48 12.40
C GLY A 33 -23.52 -50.95 11.94
N ALA A 34 -23.47 -51.20 10.63
CA ALA A 34 -23.41 -52.54 10.07
C ALA A 34 -22.11 -53.27 10.41
N LEU A 35 -20.96 -52.58 10.34
CA LEU A 35 -19.66 -53.13 10.73
C LEU A 35 -19.63 -53.46 12.24
N ARG A 36 -20.21 -52.59 13.08
CA ARG A 36 -20.31 -52.80 14.53
C ARG A 36 -21.18 -54.03 14.86
N GLN A 37 -22.33 -54.18 14.20
CA GLN A 37 -23.17 -55.38 14.34
C GLN A 37 -22.44 -56.66 13.90
N GLN A 38 -21.66 -56.61 12.83
CA GLN A 38 -20.86 -57.75 12.39
C GLN A 38 -19.76 -58.10 13.40
N ARG A 39 -19.11 -57.11 14.00
CA ARG A 39 -18.13 -57.32 15.07
C ARG A 39 -18.74 -58.06 16.25
N GLU A 40 -19.91 -57.61 16.72
CA GLU A 40 -20.65 -58.23 17.82
C GLU A 40 -21.07 -59.68 17.47
N ALA A 41 -21.52 -59.91 16.24
CA ALA A 41 -21.89 -61.25 15.76
C ALA A 41 -20.67 -62.19 15.61
N SER A 42 -19.49 -61.65 15.25
CA SER A 42 -18.25 -62.41 15.09
C SER A 42 -17.63 -62.79 16.44
N GLN A 43 -17.73 -61.91 17.45
CA GLN A 43 -17.30 -62.21 18.81
C GLN A 43 -18.13 -63.32 19.48
N ALA A 44 -19.38 -63.53 19.02
CA ALA A 44 -20.24 -64.63 19.49
C ALA A 44 -19.92 -66.00 18.87
N LYS A 45 -19.10 -66.07 17.79
CA LYS A 45 -18.69 -67.32 17.12
C LYS A 45 -17.18 -67.52 17.16
N ALA A 46 -16.66 -67.96 18.29
CA ALA A 46 -15.27 -68.43 18.42
C ALA A 46 -15.12 -69.86 17.87
N THR A 47 -15.22 -70.07 16.54
CA THR A 47 -14.71 -71.29 15.86
C THR A 47 -14.32 -70.95 14.43
N GLY A 48 -13.14 -71.42 14.02
CA GLY A 48 -12.44 -70.99 12.80
C GLY A 48 -13.22 -71.18 11.50
N GLY A 49 -13.36 -70.07 10.77
CA GLY A 49 -13.81 -70.01 9.38
C GLY A 49 -13.62 -68.57 8.89
N HIS A 50 -13.07 -68.39 7.69
CA HIS A 50 -12.82 -67.06 7.11
C HIS A 50 -14.11 -66.23 7.09
N ALA A 51 -14.08 -65.05 7.71
CA ALA A 51 -15.22 -64.17 7.81
C ALA A 51 -15.42 -63.43 6.48
N GLU A 52 -16.38 -63.88 5.67
CA GLU A 52 -16.93 -63.05 4.59
C GLU A 52 -17.49 -61.76 5.21
N THR A 53 -16.80 -60.65 4.99
CA THR A 53 -17.17 -59.35 5.53
C THR A 53 -18.35 -58.82 4.72
N LEU A 54 -19.53 -58.69 5.33
CA LEU A 54 -20.76 -58.16 4.70
C LEU A 54 -21.25 -58.85 3.40
N GLY A 55 -20.75 -60.03 3.04
CA GLY A 55 -21.01 -60.65 1.73
C GLY A 55 -20.32 -59.94 0.55
N THR A 56 -19.29 -59.14 0.84
CA THR A 56 -18.48 -58.39 -0.14
C THR A 56 -17.04 -58.91 -0.16
N SER A 57 -16.40 -58.91 -1.33
CA SER A 57 -15.00 -59.31 -1.44
C SER A 57 -14.08 -58.34 -0.69
N CYS A 58 -12.93 -58.81 -0.21
CA CYS A 58 -11.94 -57.95 0.47
C CYS A 58 -11.48 -56.79 -0.45
N TRP A 59 -11.35 -57.07 -1.75
CA TRP A 59 -11.10 -56.11 -2.81
C TRP A 59 -12.10 -54.94 -2.84
N ASP A 60 -13.39 -55.27 -2.88
CA ASP A 60 -14.44 -54.26 -2.96
C ASP A 60 -14.49 -53.41 -1.68
N PHE A 61 -14.26 -54.05 -0.54
CA PHE A 61 -14.18 -53.36 0.76
C PHE A 61 -12.97 -52.40 0.81
N ALA A 62 -11.79 -52.84 0.37
CA ALA A 62 -10.58 -52.00 0.30
C ALA A 62 -10.78 -50.78 -0.63
N CYS A 63 -11.43 -50.98 -1.78
CA CYS A 63 -11.79 -49.89 -2.69
C CYS A 63 -12.77 -48.89 -2.06
N ALA A 64 -13.76 -49.38 -1.32
CA ALA A 64 -14.74 -48.54 -0.63
C ALA A 64 -14.06 -47.69 0.47
N VAL A 65 -13.22 -48.31 1.30
CA VAL A 65 -12.45 -47.63 2.36
C VAL A 65 -11.54 -46.54 1.79
N GLN A 66 -10.86 -46.80 0.67
CA GLN A 66 -10.01 -45.79 0.01
C GLN A 66 -10.79 -44.56 -0.47
N ARG A 67 -12.03 -44.73 -0.93
CA ARG A 67 -12.87 -43.60 -1.38
C ARG A 67 -13.48 -42.86 -0.19
N LEU A 68 -13.98 -43.59 0.80
CA LEU A 68 -14.63 -43.04 1.99
C LEU A 68 -13.67 -42.24 2.87
N SER A 69 -12.44 -42.73 3.04
CA SER A 69 -11.40 -42.05 3.83
C SER A 69 -11.04 -40.64 3.33
N ARG A 70 -11.35 -40.31 2.07
CA ARG A 70 -11.09 -38.98 1.48
C ARG A 70 -12.21 -37.96 1.71
N LEU A 71 -13.32 -38.36 2.33
CA LEU A 71 -14.44 -37.48 2.63
C LEU A 71 -14.26 -36.80 3.99
N PRO A 72 -14.82 -35.60 4.21
CA PRO A 72 -14.79 -34.94 5.50
C PRO A 72 -15.78 -35.60 6.46
N LEU A 73 -15.35 -36.67 7.14
CA LEU A 73 -16.19 -37.50 8.01
C LEU A 73 -16.54 -36.86 9.37
N GLY A 74 -15.92 -35.72 9.71
CA GLY A 74 -16.21 -34.99 10.96
C GLY A 74 -16.03 -35.86 12.21
N GLU A 75 -17.02 -35.83 13.10
CA GLU A 75 -17.00 -36.57 14.38
C GLU A 75 -17.01 -38.10 14.21
N HIS A 76 -17.48 -38.63 13.07
CA HIS A 76 -17.53 -40.08 12.80
C HIS A 76 -16.21 -40.66 12.29
N GLN A 77 -15.18 -39.83 12.08
CA GLN A 77 -13.89 -40.24 11.56
C GLN A 77 -13.23 -41.31 12.44
N THR A 78 -13.27 -41.13 13.75
CA THR A 78 -12.70 -42.07 14.73
C THR A 78 -13.44 -43.42 14.69
N ASP A 79 -14.76 -43.41 14.77
CA ASP A 79 -15.60 -44.60 14.76
C ASP A 79 -15.44 -45.42 13.47
N PHE A 80 -15.36 -44.74 12.32
CA PHE A 80 -15.10 -45.38 11.03
C PHE A 80 -13.78 -46.17 11.05
N TRP A 81 -12.70 -45.57 11.55
CA TRP A 81 -11.40 -46.24 11.60
C TRP A 81 -11.31 -47.34 12.65
N VAL A 82 -12.05 -47.23 13.76
CA VAL A 82 -12.15 -48.32 14.75
C VAL A 82 -12.70 -49.59 14.08
N GLU A 83 -13.78 -49.47 13.31
CA GLU A 83 -14.39 -50.62 12.65
C GLU A 83 -13.56 -51.14 11.47
N VAL A 84 -12.98 -50.25 10.65
CA VAL A 84 -12.05 -50.65 9.58
C VAL A 84 -10.83 -51.39 10.13
N THR A 85 -10.25 -50.90 11.24
CA THR A 85 -9.12 -51.55 11.92
C THR A 85 -9.50 -52.95 12.39
N HIS A 86 -10.74 -53.15 12.85
CA HIS A 86 -11.23 -54.48 13.22
C HIS A 86 -11.26 -55.45 12.04
N VAL A 87 -11.76 -55.00 10.89
CA VAL A 87 -11.79 -55.83 9.67
C VAL A 87 -10.37 -56.17 9.18
N ILE A 88 -9.47 -55.19 9.20
CA ILE A 88 -8.05 -55.41 8.86
C ILE A 88 -7.45 -56.48 9.78
N ARG A 89 -7.72 -56.41 11.08
CA ARG A 89 -7.20 -57.37 12.07
C ARG A 89 -7.67 -58.80 11.78
N GLN A 90 -8.93 -58.99 11.41
CA GLN A 90 -9.49 -60.32 11.12
C GLN A 90 -8.94 -60.94 9.82
N ASN A 91 -8.60 -60.10 8.84
CA ASN A 91 -8.22 -60.55 7.49
C ASN A 91 -6.74 -60.32 7.17
N GLN A 92 -5.94 -59.91 8.15
CA GLN A 92 -4.57 -59.46 7.95
C GLN A 92 -3.71 -60.44 7.13
N SER A 93 -3.81 -61.75 7.42
CA SER A 93 -3.02 -62.81 6.79
C SER A 93 -3.49 -63.21 5.38
N SER A 94 -4.70 -62.83 4.96
CA SER A 94 -5.27 -63.17 3.65
C SER A 94 -5.20 -62.00 2.64
N LEU A 95 -4.90 -60.78 3.11
CA LEU A 95 -4.78 -59.59 2.26
C LEU A 95 -3.79 -59.83 1.11
N GLN A 96 -4.22 -59.56 -0.12
CA GLN A 96 -3.37 -59.57 -1.30
C GLN A 96 -2.56 -58.26 -1.42
N PRO A 97 -1.44 -58.23 -2.17
CA PRO A 97 -0.57 -57.05 -2.28
C PRO A 97 -1.31 -55.77 -2.66
N ARG A 98 -2.28 -55.86 -3.56
CA ARG A 98 -3.05 -54.71 -4.05
C ARG A 98 -4.13 -54.24 -3.07
N GLU A 99 -4.73 -55.15 -2.31
CA GLU A 99 -5.71 -54.83 -1.27
C GLU A 99 -5.02 -54.13 -0.09
N LEU A 100 -3.88 -54.66 0.34
CA LEU A 100 -2.97 -54.04 1.30
C LEU A 100 -2.63 -52.59 0.89
N ALA A 101 -2.22 -52.39 -0.36
CA ALA A 101 -1.88 -51.06 -0.87
C ALA A 101 -3.05 -50.06 -0.80
N LEU A 102 -4.27 -50.50 -1.08
CA LEU A 102 -5.48 -49.66 -0.99
C LEU A 102 -5.79 -49.26 0.46
N PHE A 103 -5.73 -50.20 1.40
CA PHE A 103 -5.92 -49.91 2.82
C PHE A 103 -4.86 -48.96 3.36
N CYS A 104 -3.59 -49.19 3.04
CA CYS A 104 -2.53 -48.27 3.43
C CYS A 104 -2.78 -46.87 2.87
N ASN A 105 -3.05 -46.73 1.57
CA ASN A 105 -3.26 -45.42 0.97
C ASN A 105 -4.49 -44.69 1.55
N ALA A 106 -5.48 -45.40 2.06
CA ALA A 106 -6.63 -44.81 2.75
C ALA A 106 -6.22 -44.13 4.08
N LEU A 107 -5.23 -44.67 4.78
CA LEU A 107 -4.72 -44.10 6.05
C LEU A 107 -4.14 -42.70 5.89
N ALA A 108 -3.62 -42.35 4.71
CA ALA A 108 -3.04 -41.04 4.46
C ALA A 108 -4.02 -39.88 4.68
N ALA A 109 -5.32 -40.12 4.49
CA ALA A 109 -6.35 -39.10 4.70
C ALA A 109 -6.84 -39.04 6.15
N SER A 110 -6.66 -40.11 6.92
CA SER A 110 -7.17 -40.22 8.28
C SER A 110 -6.40 -41.29 9.06
N PRO A 111 -5.38 -40.90 9.83
CA PRO A 111 -4.41 -41.85 10.37
C PRO A 111 -4.98 -42.66 11.56
N SER A 112 -4.89 -43.99 11.45
CA SER A 112 -5.08 -44.94 12.56
C SER A 112 -3.75 -45.64 12.85
N VAL A 113 -3.20 -45.44 14.06
CA VAL A 113 -1.90 -46.02 14.45
C VAL A 113 -1.96 -47.54 14.49
N GLU A 114 -3.06 -48.09 15.00
CA GLU A 114 -3.26 -49.54 15.10
C GLU A 114 -3.42 -50.21 13.73
N ALA A 115 -4.20 -49.61 12.83
CA ALA A 115 -4.31 -50.10 11.45
C ALA A 115 -2.96 -50.03 10.72
N ALA A 116 -2.19 -48.96 10.92
CA ALA A 116 -0.88 -48.81 10.33
C ALA A 116 0.10 -49.92 10.78
N GLN A 117 0.07 -50.33 12.05
CA GLN A 117 0.89 -51.44 12.55
C GLN A 117 0.51 -52.78 11.93
N LEU A 118 -0.80 -53.09 11.86
CA LEU A 118 -1.29 -54.35 11.26
C LEU A 118 -0.91 -54.44 9.77
N LEU A 119 -1.12 -53.36 9.02
CA LEU A 119 -0.79 -53.32 7.61
C LEU A 119 0.72 -53.33 7.37
N LEU A 120 1.53 -52.72 8.24
CA LEU A 120 2.99 -52.78 8.17
C LEU A 120 3.50 -54.22 8.28
N HIS A 121 3.01 -55.00 9.25
CA HIS A 121 3.41 -56.40 9.41
C HIS A 121 3.10 -57.22 8.14
N ARG A 122 1.91 -57.01 7.57
CA ARG A 122 1.52 -57.68 6.32
C ARG A 122 2.34 -57.22 5.12
N ALA A 123 2.71 -55.93 5.06
CA ALA A 123 3.58 -55.41 4.02
C ALA A 123 4.98 -56.03 4.05
N LEU A 124 5.49 -56.40 5.23
CA LEU A 124 6.76 -57.11 5.35
C LEU A 124 6.69 -58.55 4.83
N GLU A 125 5.59 -59.25 5.10
CA GLU A 125 5.35 -60.60 4.56
C GLU A 125 5.29 -60.58 3.03
N LEU A 126 4.63 -59.58 2.45
CA LEU A 126 4.42 -59.45 1.00
C LEU A 126 5.47 -58.59 0.28
N GLN A 127 6.55 -58.18 0.95
CA GLN A 127 7.51 -57.20 0.42
C GLN A 127 8.15 -57.59 -0.93
N THR A 128 8.20 -58.89 -1.26
CA THR A 128 8.72 -59.41 -2.54
C THR A 128 7.68 -59.47 -3.65
N GLU A 129 6.40 -59.34 -3.31
CA GLU A 129 5.25 -59.41 -4.23
C GLU A 129 4.70 -58.02 -4.60
N LEU A 130 5.09 -56.98 -3.87
CA LEU A 130 4.70 -55.60 -4.12
C LEU A 130 5.45 -55.02 -5.33
N ASN A 131 4.71 -54.51 -6.33
CA ASN A 131 5.30 -53.72 -7.40
C ASN A 131 5.52 -52.26 -6.97
N ALA A 132 6.14 -51.44 -7.83
CA ALA A 132 6.44 -50.02 -7.54
C ALA A 132 5.21 -49.19 -7.13
N ARG A 133 4.07 -49.46 -7.76
CA ARG A 133 2.81 -48.75 -7.47
C ARG A 133 2.23 -49.17 -6.13
N ASP A 134 2.32 -50.44 -5.79
CA ASP A 134 1.86 -50.95 -4.50
C ASP A 134 2.74 -50.41 -3.37
N PHE A 135 4.06 -50.42 -3.54
CA PHE A 135 5.00 -49.80 -2.59
C PHE A 135 4.72 -48.30 -2.36
N GLN A 136 4.48 -47.55 -3.42
CA GLN A 136 4.16 -46.12 -3.35
C GLN A 136 2.90 -45.87 -2.49
N MET A 137 1.85 -46.65 -2.72
CA MET A 137 0.58 -46.54 -1.98
C MET A 137 0.73 -46.98 -0.52
N VAL A 138 1.47 -48.06 -0.27
CA VAL A 138 1.78 -48.55 1.07
C VAL A 138 2.54 -47.49 1.87
N LEU A 139 3.63 -46.98 1.32
CA LEU A 139 4.52 -46.05 2.01
C LEU A 139 3.88 -44.66 2.18
N HIS A 140 3.13 -44.18 1.19
CA HIS A 140 2.38 -42.93 1.32
C HIS A 140 1.41 -42.98 2.51
N GLY A 141 0.65 -44.08 2.59
CA GLY A 141 -0.26 -44.39 3.70
C GLY A 141 0.41 -44.39 5.06
N LEU A 142 1.42 -45.25 5.23
CA LEU A 142 2.15 -45.39 6.48
C LEU A 142 2.83 -44.08 6.91
N SER A 143 3.36 -43.32 5.95
CA SER A 143 4.00 -42.03 6.23
C SER A 143 3.02 -40.96 6.71
N GLY A 144 1.75 -41.03 6.31
CA GLY A 144 0.69 -40.11 6.74
C GLY A 144 0.32 -40.24 8.22
N CYS A 145 0.64 -41.38 8.84
CA CYS A 145 0.38 -41.59 10.26
C CYS A 145 1.49 -41.03 11.18
N VAL A 146 2.62 -40.56 10.64
CA VAL A 146 3.74 -40.01 11.44
C VAL A 146 3.44 -38.57 11.85
N PRO A 147 3.43 -38.20 13.15
CA PRO A 147 3.31 -36.81 13.56
C PRO A 147 4.52 -35.97 13.14
N SER A 148 4.28 -34.70 12.79
CA SER A 148 5.34 -33.75 12.46
C SER A 148 6.30 -33.46 13.63
N THR A 149 5.83 -33.59 14.88
CA THR A 149 6.55 -33.16 16.10
C THR A 149 7.42 -34.23 16.78
N GLY A 150 7.40 -35.49 16.36
CA GLY A 150 8.25 -36.53 16.97
C GLY A 150 7.58 -37.91 17.01
N ALA A 151 8.34 -38.88 17.51
CA ALA A 151 7.91 -40.28 17.56
C ALA A 151 6.74 -40.45 18.54
N HIS A 152 5.61 -40.96 18.04
CA HIS A 152 4.55 -41.46 18.90
C HIS A 152 5.05 -42.76 19.58
N PRO A 153 4.92 -42.93 20.90
CA PRO A 153 5.14 -44.23 21.53
C PRO A 153 4.07 -45.19 20.98
N GLY A 154 4.47 -46.06 20.04
CA GLY A 154 3.57 -46.93 19.28
C GLY A 154 3.64 -46.76 17.75
N PHE A 155 4.53 -45.92 17.21
CA PHE A 155 4.75 -45.81 15.76
C PHE A 155 5.73 -46.90 15.25
N PRO A 156 5.76 -47.30 13.95
CA PRO A 156 6.49 -48.46 13.41
C PRO A 156 7.89 -48.68 13.99
N ASP A 157 8.21 -49.92 14.34
CA ASP A 157 9.56 -50.25 14.76
C ASP A 157 10.56 -49.94 13.62
N SER A 158 11.76 -49.50 14.02
CA SER A 158 12.81 -49.08 13.11
C SER A 158 13.34 -50.16 12.17
N ALA A 159 13.32 -51.42 12.61
CA ALA A 159 13.83 -52.55 11.84
C ALA A 159 12.88 -52.96 10.71
N SER A 160 11.57 -52.84 10.96
CA SER A 160 10.49 -53.07 10.00
C SER A 160 10.58 -52.10 8.81
N VAL A 161 10.67 -50.79 9.08
CA VAL A 161 10.79 -49.79 8.00
C VAL A 161 12.10 -49.93 7.22
N ALA A 162 13.21 -50.30 7.90
CA ALA A 162 14.49 -50.57 7.24
C ALA A 162 14.45 -51.80 6.32
N SER A 163 13.63 -52.80 6.65
CA SER A 163 13.43 -53.99 5.79
C SER A 163 12.66 -53.64 4.51
N LEU A 164 11.60 -52.83 4.63
CA LEU A 164 10.88 -52.29 3.47
C LEU A 164 11.79 -51.42 2.57
N ALA A 165 12.67 -50.60 3.16
CA ALA A 165 13.64 -49.81 2.41
C ALA A 165 14.58 -50.69 1.58
N LYS A 166 15.05 -51.82 2.13
CA LYS A 166 15.86 -52.81 1.38
C LYS A 166 15.08 -53.48 0.25
N ALA A 167 13.80 -53.77 0.46
CA ALA A 167 12.94 -54.40 -0.56
C ALA A 167 12.72 -53.47 -1.76
N VAL A 168 12.48 -52.18 -1.52
CA VAL A 168 12.29 -51.17 -2.59
C VAL A 168 13.49 -51.06 -3.53
N ARG A 169 14.73 -51.33 -3.05
CA ARG A 169 15.93 -51.33 -3.91
C ARG A 169 15.88 -52.36 -5.05
N LYS A 170 15.08 -53.41 -4.90
CA LYS A 170 14.94 -54.50 -5.89
C LYS A 170 13.75 -54.30 -6.82
N VAL A 171 12.96 -53.25 -6.59
CA VAL A 171 11.77 -52.95 -7.38
C VAL A 171 12.19 -52.25 -8.67
N GLN A 172 11.66 -52.71 -9.79
CA GLN A 172 11.87 -52.07 -11.08
C GLN A 172 11.04 -50.79 -11.16
N LEU A 173 11.70 -49.63 -11.10
CA LEU A 173 11.05 -48.33 -11.29
C LEU A 173 10.69 -48.10 -12.76
N GLU A 174 9.49 -47.60 -13.00
CA GLU A 174 8.99 -47.25 -14.34
C GLU A 174 9.70 -45.98 -14.84
N LYS A 175 10.42 -46.07 -15.96
CA LYS A 175 11.22 -44.94 -16.48
C LYS A 175 10.34 -43.73 -16.82
N ASP A 176 9.13 -43.96 -17.32
CA ASP A 176 8.12 -42.97 -17.73
C ASP A 176 7.29 -42.39 -16.56
N ARG A 177 7.59 -42.76 -15.32
CA ARG A 177 6.88 -42.26 -14.12
C ARG A 177 7.82 -41.67 -13.06
N PRO A 178 8.50 -40.56 -13.35
CA PRO A 178 9.47 -39.94 -12.44
C PRO A 178 8.88 -39.53 -11.07
N LEU A 179 7.61 -39.12 -11.05
CA LEU A 179 6.89 -38.77 -9.83
C LEU A 179 6.82 -39.95 -8.83
N GLN A 180 6.73 -41.19 -9.33
CA GLN A 180 6.67 -42.39 -8.50
C GLN A 180 7.96 -42.55 -7.68
N ALA A 181 9.13 -42.41 -8.32
CA ALA A 181 10.43 -42.50 -7.66
C ALA A 181 10.59 -41.40 -6.59
N ALA A 182 10.22 -40.16 -6.91
CA ALA A 182 10.29 -39.04 -5.96
C ALA A 182 9.36 -39.22 -4.74
N GLN A 183 8.15 -39.75 -4.97
CA GLN A 183 7.18 -40.02 -3.89
C GLN A 183 7.64 -41.15 -2.96
N LEU A 184 8.26 -42.19 -3.49
CA LEU A 184 8.86 -43.26 -2.70
C LEU A 184 9.94 -42.70 -1.75
N LEU A 185 10.88 -41.91 -2.28
CA LEU A 185 11.93 -41.31 -1.47
C LEU A 185 11.36 -40.36 -0.40
N ALA A 186 10.41 -39.50 -0.77
CA ALA A 186 9.76 -38.58 0.16
C ALA A 186 9.02 -39.31 1.30
N ALA A 187 8.40 -40.47 1.02
CA ALA A 187 7.72 -41.27 2.03
C ALA A 187 8.71 -41.86 3.06
N PHE A 188 9.88 -42.35 2.62
CA PHE A 188 10.92 -42.86 3.52
C PHE A 188 11.53 -41.77 4.40
N VAL A 189 11.71 -40.57 3.86
CA VAL A 189 12.15 -39.40 4.63
C VAL A 189 11.15 -39.05 5.73
N ARG A 190 9.84 -39.09 5.44
CA ARG A 190 8.77 -38.86 6.44
C ARG A 190 8.72 -39.93 7.51
N LEU A 191 8.97 -41.19 7.15
CA LEU A 191 9.06 -42.31 8.11
C LEU A 191 10.32 -42.25 9.00
N ARG A 192 11.18 -41.22 8.84
CA ARG A 192 12.39 -40.95 9.63
C ARG A 192 13.41 -42.11 9.67
N HIS A 193 13.39 -43.00 8.68
CA HIS A 193 14.33 -44.12 8.47
C HIS A 193 15.15 -43.97 7.17
N ASP A 194 15.49 -42.74 6.84
CA ASP A 194 16.30 -42.33 5.70
C ASP A 194 17.82 -42.54 5.90
N SER A 195 18.26 -43.32 6.88
CA SER A 195 19.69 -43.65 7.05
C SER A 195 20.22 -44.57 5.94
N ASP A 196 19.35 -45.03 5.05
CA ASP A 196 19.71 -45.87 3.90
C ASP A 196 20.30 -45.05 2.75
N ALA A 197 21.59 -44.75 2.90
CA ALA A 197 22.44 -44.16 1.87
C ALA A 197 22.29 -44.80 0.48
N VAL A 198 22.07 -46.12 0.41
CA VAL A 198 21.98 -46.87 -0.86
C VAL A 198 20.68 -46.57 -1.57
N LEU A 199 19.57 -46.41 -0.84
CA LEU A 199 18.27 -46.09 -1.42
C LEU A 199 18.25 -44.65 -1.98
N SER A 200 18.77 -43.68 -1.22
CA SER A 200 18.89 -42.30 -1.68
C SER A 200 19.76 -42.20 -2.94
N LYS A 201 20.88 -42.94 -2.99
CA LYS A 201 21.72 -43.03 -4.18
C LYS A 201 20.99 -43.68 -5.36
N HIS A 202 20.31 -44.82 -5.14
CA HIS A 202 19.56 -45.50 -6.20
C HIS A 202 18.47 -44.61 -6.83
N MET A 203 17.74 -43.83 -6.02
CA MET A 203 16.73 -42.88 -6.52
C MET A 203 17.36 -41.70 -7.26
N PHE A 204 18.53 -41.24 -6.81
CA PHE A 204 19.28 -40.17 -7.47
C PHE A 204 19.83 -40.61 -8.82
N ASP A 205 20.45 -41.80 -8.90
CA ASP A 205 20.97 -42.39 -10.14
C ASP A 205 19.83 -42.63 -11.16
N HIS A 206 18.68 -43.15 -10.70
CA HIS A 206 17.49 -43.32 -11.54
C HIS A 206 16.99 -41.98 -12.11
N ALA A 207 17.02 -40.91 -11.31
CA ALA A 207 16.64 -39.58 -11.78
C ALA A 207 17.59 -39.06 -12.86
N LEU A 208 18.89 -39.33 -12.78
CA LEU A 208 19.87 -38.94 -13.80
C LEU A 208 19.69 -39.72 -15.11
N ASP A 209 19.36 -41.01 -15.03
CA ASP A 209 19.13 -41.88 -16.19
C ASP A 209 17.83 -41.54 -16.94
N THR A 210 16.87 -40.91 -16.25
CA THR A 210 15.53 -40.61 -16.79
C THR A 210 15.22 -39.11 -16.86
N LEU A 211 16.21 -38.24 -16.56
CA LEU A 211 16.07 -36.80 -16.34
C LEU A 211 15.20 -36.04 -17.36
N PRO A 212 15.26 -36.32 -18.68
CA PRO A 212 14.40 -35.63 -19.66
C PRO A 212 12.90 -35.78 -19.42
N GLN A 213 12.48 -36.86 -18.75
CA GLN A 213 11.09 -37.18 -18.46
C GLN A 213 10.59 -36.49 -17.18
N TRP A 214 11.50 -35.92 -16.37
CA TRP A 214 11.17 -35.25 -15.13
C TRP A 214 10.63 -33.83 -15.38
N ASP A 215 9.51 -33.53 -14.73
CA ASP A 215 8.86 -32.22 -14.72
C ASP A 215 9.20 -31.44 -13.43
N ALA A 216 8.70 -30.19 -13.35
CA ALA A 216 8.98 -29.30 -12.22
C ALA A 216 8.49 -29.90 -10.89
N GLN A 217 7.34 -30.58 -10.90
CA GLN A 217 6.77 -31.19 -9.70
C GLN A 217 7.64 -32.35 -9.18
N SER A 218 8.04 -33.25 -10.08
CA SER A 218 8.83 -34.43 -9.73
C SER A 218 10.21 -34.04 -9.21
N LEU A 219 10.88 -33.07 -9.85
CA LEU A 219 12.19 -32.57 -9.39
C LEU A 219 12.09 -31.81 -8.07
N THR A 220 11.03 -31.01 -7.88
CA THR A 220 10.78 -30.34 -6.60
C THR A 220 10.67 -31.37 -5.47
N LEU A 221 9.90 -32.44 -5.69
CA LEU A 221 9.73 -33.49 -4.69
C LEU A 221 11.03 -34.26 -4.42
N LEU A 222 11.82 -34.56 -5.46
CA LEU A 222 13.13 -35.20 -5.31
C LEU A 222 14.10 -34.34 -4.50
N CYS A 223 14.29 -33.07 -4.89
CA CYS A 223 15.21 -32.16 -4.21
C CYS A 223 14.81 -31.94 -2.75
N THR A 224 13.51 -31.78 -2.48
CA THR A 224 13.01 -31.62 -1.10
C THR A 224 13.18 -32.89 -0.27
N ALA A 225 13.01 -34.09 -0.86
CA ALA A 225 13.25 -35.35 -0.18
C ALA A 225 14.74 -35.55 0.17
N ILE A 226 15.65 -35.27 -0.77
CA ILE A 226 17.10 -35.32 -0.52
C ILE A 226 17.49 -34.30 0.56
N ALA A 227 16.97 -33.08 0.48
CA ALA A 227 17.15 -32.02 1.48
C ALA A 227 16.55 -32.35 2.86
N GLY A 228 15.61 -33.28 2.92
CA GLY A 228 15.01 -33.81 4.15
C GLY A 228 15.74 -35.02 4.73
N SER A 229 16.64 -35.65 3.96
CA SER A 229 17.33 -36.89 4.36
C SER A 229 18.37 -36.65 5.47
N ARG A 230 18.60 -37.60 6.38
CA ARG A 230 19.65 -37.57 7.42
C ARG A 230 21.03 -37.37 6.80
N ARG A 231 21.92 -36.77 7.60
CA ARG A 231 23.29 -36.40 7.20
C ARG A 231 24.06 -37.54 6.54
N ALA A 232 23.95 -38.78 7.04
CA ALA A 232 24.66 -39.93 6.49
C ALA A 232 24.17 -40.34 5.08
N ALA A 233 22.87 -40.30 4.82
CA ALA A 233 22.34 -40.63 3.49
C ALA A 233 22.52 -39.51 2.48
N ARG A 234 22.48 -38.25 2.95
CA ARG A 234 22.83 -37.10 2.12
C ARG A 234 24.31 -37.14 1.71
N ALA A 235 25.20 -37.44 2.66
CA ALA A 235 26.63 -37.61 2.40
C ALA A 235 26.92 -38.70 1.37
N ALA A 236 26.11 -39.74 1.27
CA ALA A 236 26.28 -40.79 0.26
C ALA A 236 25.97 -40.32 -1.16
N VAL A 237 25.06 -39.37 -1.33
CA VAL A 237 24.81 -38.69 -2.61
C VAL A 237 25.95 -37.71 -2.92
N GLU A 238 26.47 -37.02 -1.90
CA GLU A 238 27.59 -36.07 -2.03
C GLU A 238 28.90 -36.78 -2.41
N LEU A 239 29.19 -37.94 -1.83
CA LEU A 239 30.40 -38.75 -2.04
C LEU A 239 30.33 -39.65 -3.29
N ALA A 240 29.21 -39.65 -4.03
CA ALA A 240 29.12 -40.41 -5.27
C ALA A 240 30.07 -39.81 -6.32
N GLU A 241 30.79 -40.67 -7.03
CA GLU A 241 31.67 -40.26 -8.12
C GLU A 241 30.85 -39.51 -9.20
N GLY A 242 31.27 -38.29 -9.56
CA GLY A 242 30.53 -37.43 -10.50
C GLY A 242 29.32 -36.69 -9.92
N SER A 243 29.14 -36.65 -8.59
CA SER A 243 27.99 -36.00 -7.92
C SER A 243 27.78 -34.53 -8.30
N GLU A 244 28.86 -33.77 -8.48
CA GLU A 244 28.79 -32.36 -8.88
C GLU A 244 28.27 -32.18 -10.31
N GLU A 245 28.75 -33.00 -11.25
CA GLU A 245 28.27 -33.00 -12.65
C GLU A 245 26.79 -33.45 -12.72
N ALA A 246 26.41 -34.42 -11.88
CA ALA A 246 25.03 -34.85 -11.74
C ALA A 246 24.10 -33.71 -11.26
N TRP A 247 24.52 -32.93 -10.25
CA TRP A 247 23.76 -31.78 -9.78
C TRP A 247 23.66 -30.67 -10.83
N GLN A 248 24.72 -30.42 -11.61
CA GLN A 248 24.69 -29.48 -12.73
C GLN A 248 23.64 -29.88 -13.76
N ARG A 249 23.56 -31.16 -14.13
CA ARG A 249 22.53 -31.67 -15.06
C ARG A 249 21.11 -31.45 -14.52
N ILE A 250 20.88 -31.75 -13.24
CA ILE A 250 19.58 -31.53 -12.59
C ILE A 250 19.23 -30.04 -12.58
N VAL A 251 20.18 -29.16 -12.25
CA VAL A 251 19.99 -27.71 -12.19
C VAL A 251 19.69 -27.13 -13.57
N LEU A 252 20.40 -27.56 -14.62
CA LEU A 252 20.09 -27.14 -16.00
C LEU A 252 18.66 -27.51 -16.39
N ARG A 253 18.21 -28.72 -16.03
CA ARG A 253 16.81 -29.12 -16.26
C ARG A 253 15.82 -28.26 -15.47
N LEU A 254 16.16 -27.88 -14.23
CA LEU A 254 15.33 -26.96 -13.43
C LEU A 254 15.24 -25.57 -14.06
N VAL A 255 16.33 -25.05 -14.64
CA VAL A 255 16.35 -23.77 -15.35
C VAL A 255 15.44 -23.78 -16.57
N GLU A 256 15.41 -24.87 -17.34
CA GLU A 256 14.47 -25.02 -18.47
C GLU A 256 13.00 -25.03 -18.03
N LEU A 257 12.71 -25.58 -16.85
CA LEU A 257 11.35 -25.77 -16.34
C LEU A 257 10.85 -24.57 -15.52
N LEU A 258 11.75 -23.71 -15.06
CA LEU A 258 11.50 -22.55 -14.20
C LEU A 258 10.33 -21.64 -14.68
N PRO A 259 10.22 -21.28 -15.98
CA PRO A 259 9.11 -20.47 -16.48
C PRO A 259 7.73 -21.15 -16.37
N LYS A 260 7.69 -22.48 -16.28
CA LYS A 260 6.45 -23.27 -16.18
C LYS A 260 6.13 -23.74 -14.76
N ALA A 261 7.05 -23.53 -13.81
CA ALA A 261 6.88 -23.95 -12.43
C ALA A 261 5.89 -23.05 -11.68
N ALA A 262 5.14 -23.66 -10.76
CA ALA A 262 4.24 -22.95 -9.86
C ALA A 262 5.03 -22.21 -8.75
N PRO A 263 4.50 -21.12 -8.17
CA PRO A 263 5.18 -20.34 -7.13
C PRO A 263 5.69 -21.17 -5.93
N TRP A 264 4.86 -22.09 -5.42
CA TRP A 264 5.22 -22.97 -4.31
C TRP A 264 6.36 -23.94 -4.66
N GLN A 265 6.49 -24.34 -5.94
CA GLN A 265 7.58 -25.21 -6.41
C GLN A 265 8.90 -24.43 -6.39
N LEU A 266 8.89 -23.20 -6.89
CA LEU A 266 10.05 -22.31 -6.87
C LEU A 266 10.54 -22.05 -5.44
N ALA A 267 9.61 -21.76 -4.51
CA ALA A 267 9.93 -21.59 -3.10
C ALA A 267 10.51 -22.85 -2.46
N SER A 268 9.92 -24.01 -2.76
CA SER A 268 10.38 -25.30 -2.25
C SER A 268 11.78 -25.66 -2.76
N LEU A 269 12.05 -25.41 -4.06
CA LEU A 269 13.34 -25.62 -4.69
C LEU A 269 14.41 -24.68 -4.12
N ALA A 270 14.10 -23.38 -4.00
CA ALA A 270 15.00 -22.37 -3.42
C ALA A 270 15.43 -22.73 -2.00
N ARG A 271 14.56 -23.38 -1.21
CA ARG A 271 14.89 -23.89 0.12
C ARG A 271 15.63 -25.22 0.09
N ALA A 272 15.25 -26.14 -0.80
CA ALA A 272 15.82 -27.47 -0.87
C ALA A 272 17.27 -27.46 -1.35
N LEU A 273 17.56 -26.68 -2.40
CA LEU A 273 18.90 -26.59 -2.99
C LEU A 273 19.96 -26.02 -2.05
N MET A 274 19.55 -25.27 -1.01
CA MET A 274 20.46 -24.84 0.06
C MET A 274 20.91 -25.97 0.99
N LYS A 275 20.21 -27.10 0.98
CA LYS A 275 20.40 -28.20 1.92
C LYS A 275 20.94 -29.46 1.27
N VAL A 276 20.74 -29.64 -0.04
CA VAL A 276 21.42 -30.71 -0.79
C VAL A 276 22.89 -30.32 -0.85
N GLY A 277 23.83 -31.20 -0.51
CA GLY A 277 25.26 -30.84 -0.43
C GLY A 277 25.95 -30.61 -1.77
N ALA A 278 25.23 -30.07 -2.76
CA ALA A 278 25.79 -29.61 -4.02
C ALA A 278 26.64 -28.36 -3.80
N SER A 279 27.73 -28.22 -4.55
CA SER A 279 28.53 -27.01 -4.54
C SER A 279 27.72 -25.78 -4.97
N ARG A 280 28.15 -24.61 -4.50
CA ARG A 280 27.59 -23.32 -4.91
C ARG A 280 27.64 -23.11 -6.42
N THR A 281 28.72 -23.56 -7.06
CA THR A 281 28.90 -23.50 -8.51
C THR A 281 27.83 -24.31 -9.23
N SER A 282 27.44 -25.47 -8.70
CA SER A 282 26.45 -26.34 -9.34
C SER A 282 25.01 -25.82 -9.21
N VAL A 283 24.66 -25.16 -8.10
CA VAL A 283 23.31 -24.58 -7.89
C VAL A 283 23.16 -23.13 -8.35
N GLY A 284 24.27 -22.44 -8.65
CA GLY A 284 24.28 -21.04 -9.07
C GLY A 284 23.34 -20.69 -10.24
N PRO A 285 23.37 -21.45 -11.35
CA PRO A 285 22.51 -21.17 -12.50
C PRO A 285 21.01 -21.16 -12.17
N PHE A 286 20.56 -21.96 -11.20
CA PHE A 286 19.16 -21.94 -10.74
C PHE A 286 18.81 -20.61 -10.06
N TYR A 287 19.65 -20.13 -9.15
CA TYR A 287 19.39 -18.89 -8.41
C TYR A 287 19.50 -17.66 -9.32
N GLU A 288 20.39 -17.67 -10.31
CA GLU A 288 20.48 -16.62 -11.34
C GLU A 288 19.22 -16.57 -12.21
N ALA A 289 18.76 -17.71 -12.71
CA ALA A 289 17.53 -17.78 -13.51
C ALA A 289 16.28 -17.42 -12.69
N LEU A 290 16.22 -17.81 -11.41
CA LEU A 290 15.14 -17.44 -10.49
C LEU A 290 15.11 -15.91 -10.25
N GLU A 291 16.27 -15.29 -10.05
CA GLU A 291 16.40 -13.83 -9.89
C GLU A 291 15.98 -13.06 -11.16
N GLN A 292 16.36 -13.56 -12.34
CA GLN A 292 15.92 -13.00 -13.63
C GLN A 292 14.39 -13.11 -13.80
N LEU A 293 13.81 -14.28 -13.50
CA LEU A 293 12.36 -14.48 -13.61
C LEU A 293 11.56 -13.50 -12.73
N LEU A 294 12.04 -13.24 -11.51
CA LEU A 294 11.43 -12.32 -10.55
C LEU A 294 11.62 -10.83 -10.90
N THR A 295 12.53 -10.51 -11.82
CA THR A 295 12.81 -9.13 -12.24
C THR A 295 12.24 -8.80 -13.62
N SER A 296 12.01 -9.79 -14.47
CA SER A 296 11.54 -9.61 -15.84
C SER A 296 10.04 -9.87 -16.03
N SER A 297 9.30 -10.27 -14.99
CA SER A 297 7.89 -10.63 -15.10
C SER A 297 7.10 -10.27 -13.83
N ASN A 298 5.86 -9.82 -14.01
CA ASN A 298 4.92 -9.46 -12.94
C ASN A 298 4.38 -10.70 -12.15
N ARG A 299 5.22 -11.73 -11.97
CA ARG A 299 4.88 -12.98 -11.28
C ARG A 299 4.97 -12.86 -9.76
N SER A 300 5.54 -11.78 -9.24
CA SER A 300 5.63 -11.50 -7.80
C SER A 300 4.25 -11.56 -7.12
N ASP A 301 3.20 -11.09 -7.81
CA ASP A 301 1.80 -11.13 -7.34
C ASP A 301 1.23 -12.56 -7.20
N LEU A 302 1.89 -13.58 -7.74
CA LEU A 302 1.48 -14.98 -7.65
C LEU A 302 2.04 -15.70 -6.42
N PHE A 303 3.00 -15.12 -5.69
CA PHE A 303 3.64 -15.75 -4.54
C PHE A 303 2.87 -15.44 -3.25
N SER A 304 2.62 -16.46 -2.42
CA SER A 304 2.21 -16.21 -1.04
C SER A 304 3.35 -15.55 -0.23
N PRO A 305 3.05 -14.83 0.87
CA PRO A 305 4.06 -14.30 1.79
C PRO A 305 5.10 -15.34 2.23
N THR A 306 4.66 -16.57 2.48
CA THR A 306 5.51 -17.69 2.89
C THR A 306 6.42 -18.16 1.74
N ASP A 307 5.87 -18.31 0.53
CA ASP A 307 6.66 -18.72 -0.64
C ASP A 307 7.77 -17.70 -0.93
N LEU A 308 7.41 -16.43 -0.89
CA LEU A 308 8.31 -15.31 -1.10
C LEU A 308 9.46 -15.31 -0.09
N THR A 309 9.14 -15.55 1.19
CA THR A 309 10.14 -15.65 2.27
C THR A 309 11.18 -16.73 1.98
N PHE A 310 10.75 -17.91 1.49
CA PHE A 310 11.68 -19.00 1.16
C PHE A 310 12.55 -18.69 -0.05
N VAL A 311 11.98 -18.07 -1.09
CA VAL A 311 12.72 -17.64 -2.28
C VAL A 311 13.83 -16.66 -1.92
N VAL A 312 13.49 -15.60 -1.19
CA VAL A 312 14.43 -14.51 -0.85
C VAL A 312 15.52 -15.01 0.11
N ASN A 313 15.13 -15.82 1.10
CA ASN A 313 16.11 -16.42 1.99
C ASN A 313 17.06 -17.38 1.24
N GLY A 314 16.55 -18.17 0.29
CA GLY A 314 17.39 -19.01 -0.57
C GLY A 314 18.41 -18.20 -1.38
N LEU A 315 17.93 -17.13 -2.03
CA LEU A 315 18.79 -16.19 -2.77
C LEU A 315 19.85 -15.55 -1.87
N ALA A 316 19.47 -15.05 -0.70
CA ALA A 316 20.38 -14.42 0.25
C ALA A 316 21.44 -15.40 0.76
N GLN A 317 21.06 -16.64 1.11
CA GLN A 317 22.02 -17.65 1.54
C GLN A 317 22.95 -18.11 0.42
N HIS A 318 22.48 -18.12 -0.83
CA HIS A 318 23.30 -18.44 -2.00
C HIS A 318 24.30 -17.31 -2.31
N ARG A 319 23.86 -16.06 -2.42
CA ARG A 319 24.75 -14.92 -2.71
C ARG A 319 25.66 -14.58 -1.52
N CYS A 320 25.14 -14.71 -0.29
CA CYS A 320 25.80 -14.30 0.95
C CYS A 320 25.73 -15.44 2.00
N PRO A 321 26.64 -16.44 1.99
CA PRO A 321 26.57 -17.62 2.87
C PRO A 321 26.82 -17.32 4.34
N GLN A 322 27.72 -16.38 4.61
CA GLN A 322 28.14 -15.98 5.95
C GLN A 322 28.07 -14.46 6.00
N LEU A 323 27.74 -13.89 7.15
CA LEU A 323 28.33 -12.60 7.49
C LEU A 323 29.82 -12.92 7.51
N GLN A 324 30.53 -12.65 6.41
CA GLN A 324 31.99 -12.69 6.42
C GLN A 324 32.41 -11.97 7.71
N ARG A 325 33.40 -12.50 8.43
CA ARG A 325 34.20 -11.63 9.31
C ARG A 325 34.50 -10.43 8.43
N LEU A 326 33.83 -9.31 8.71
CA LEU A 326 34.06 -8.06 8.02
C LEU A 326 35.43 -7.66 8.53
N ASP A 327 36.45 -8.24 7.94
CA ASP A 327 37.81 -7.95 8.29
C ASP A 327 37.95 -6.49 7.94
N ALA A 328 38.23 -5.69 8.96
CA ALA A 328 38.01 -4.27 8.93
C ALA A 328 38.75 -3.64 7.72
N GLU A 329 39.84 -4.25 7.27
CA GLU A 329 40.68 -3.82 6.16
C GLU A 329 40.03 -3.87 4.76
N THR A 330 39.00 -4.69 4.52
CA THR A 330 38.44 -4.91 3.16
C THR A 330 37.11 -4.19 2.88
N LEU A 331 36.66 -3.34 3.81
CA LEU A 331 35.39 -2.61 3.73
C LEU A 331 35.53 -1.41 2.78
N HIS A 332 35.58 -1.66 1.47
CA HIS A 332 35.35 -0.63 0.48
C HIS A 332 33.89 -0.16 0.60
N LEU A 333 33.71 1.10 1.03
CA LEU A 333 32.46 1.85 0.99
C LEU A 333 32.12 2.20 -0.46
N ASP A 334 32.06 1.21 -1.33
CA ASP A 334 31.66 1.45 -2.70
C ASP A 334 30.13 1.48 -2.75
N LYS A 335 29.59 2.61 -3.22
CA LYS A 335 28.16 2.78 -3.53
C LYS A 335 27.85 1.99 -4.80
N SER A 336 27.99 0.67 -4.75
CA SER A 336 27.60 -0.17 -5.87
C SER A 336 26.12 0.06 -6.14
N VAL A 337 25.83 0.48 -7.37
CA VAL A 337 24.49 0.75 -7.89
C VAL A 337 23.55 -0.39 -7.48
N PRO A 338 22.40 -0.11 -6.82
CA PRO A 338 21.42 -1.15 -6.54
C PRO A 338 21.07 -1.83 -7.86
N MET A 339 21.21 -3.15 -7.93
CA MET A 339 20.71 -3.91 -9.07
C MET A 339 19.25 -3.53 -9.26
N THR A 340 18.93 -3.01 -10.45
CA THR A 340 17.64 -2.50 -10.96
C THR A 340 16.40 -2.77 -10.11
N SER A 341 15.58 -1.72 -9.94
CA SER A 341 14.27 -1.68 -9.28
C SER A 341 13.59 -3.06 -9.18
N TRP A 342 13.64 -3.62 -7.98
CA TRP A 342 13.01 -4.89 -7.69
C TRP A 342 11.52 -4.61 -7.45
N GLU A 343 10.63 -5.10 -8.33
CA GLU A 343 9.16 -5.10 -8.12
C GLU A 343 8.79 -5.72 -6.75
N PHE A 344 9.71 -6.50 -6.17
CA PHE A 344 9.67 -7.07 -4.84
C PHE A 344 9.44 -6.07 -3.70
N GLU A 345 10.09 -4.91 -3.69
CA GLU A 345 9.96 -3.95 -2.59
C GLU A 345 8.55 -3.34 -2.56
N GLU A 346 8.04 -3.02 -3.75
CA GLU A 346 6.65 -2.60 -3.96
C GLU A 346 5.68 -3.74 -3.58
N TYR A 347 5.96 -4.98 -3.98
CA TYR A 347 5.15 -6.14 -3.61
C TYR A 347 5.06 -6.37 -2.10
N VAL A 348 6.21 -6.41 -1.41
CA VAL A 348 6.26 -6.57 0.06
C VAL A 348 5.58 -5.40 0.75
N GLY A 349 5.76 -4.17 0.24
CA GLY A 349 5.04 -2.98 0.71
C GLY A 349 3.52 -3.14 0.60
N ARG A 350 3.01 -3.55 -0.58
CA ARG A 350 1.55 -3.77 -0.82
C ARG A 350 0.96 -4.92 0.01
N LYS A 351 1.75 -5.94 0.36
CA LYS A 351 1.29 -7.14 1.08
C LYS A 351 1.77 -7.22 2.52
N LEU A 352 2.25 -6.12 3.10
CA LEU A 352 2.89 -6.09 4.43
C LEU A 352 2.02 -6.73 5.53
N HIS A 353 0.70 -6.57 5.45
CA HIS A 353 -0.26 -7.14 6.40
C HIS A 353 -0.34 -8.68 6.38
N GLY A 354 0.06 -9.31 5.28
CA GLY A 354 0.01 -10.76 5.10
C GLY A 354 1.18 -11.52 5.74
N PHE A 355 2.22 -10.82 6.25
CA PHE A 355 3.42 -11.46 6.80
C PHE A 355 3.37 -11.59 8.34
N ASN A 356 3.73 -12.77 8.85
CA ASN A 356 3.93 -12.98 10.29
C ASN A 356 5.32 -12.48 10.75
N SER A 357 5.58 -12.44 12.07
CA SER A 357 6.86 -11.94 12.62
C SER A 357 8.07 -12.75 12.15
N SER A 358 7.92 -14.05 11.89
CA SER A 358 8.99 -14.91 11.40
C SER A 358 9.39 -14.53 9.98
N GLU A 359 8.37 -14.36 9.13
CA GLU A 359 8.55 -14.01 7.72
C GLU A 359 9.14 -12.60 7.57
N LEU A 360 8.62 -11.62 8.32
CA LEU A 360 9.14 -10.26 8.33
C LEU A 360 10.62 -10.22 8.73
N ALA A 361 11.02 -10.96 9.77
CA ALA A 361 12.40 -10.98 10.24
C ALA A 361 13.34 -11.60 9.19
N VAL A 362 12.89 -12.67 8.53
CA VAL A 362 13.66 -13.33 7.46
C VAL A 362 13.77 -12.44 6.23
N ILE A 363 12.69 -11.77 5.81
CA ILE A 363 12.71 -10.86 4.66
C ILE A 363 13.62 -9.67 4.94
N LEU A 364 13.50 -9.04 6.11
CA LEU A 364 14.37 -7.93 6.50
C LEU A 364 15.84 -8.36 6.49
N HIS A 365 16.15 -9.50 7.12
CA HIS A 365 17.49 -10.08 7.14
C HIS A 365 18.03 -10.37 5.74
N ALA A 366 17.27 -11.09 4.92
CA ALA A 366 17.70 -11.54 3.61
C ALA A 366 17.88 -10.36 2.63
N THR A 367 16.97 -9.38 2.68
CA THR A 367 16.99 -8.20 1.79
C THR A 367 18.20 -7.31 2.10
N MET A 368 18.46 -7.01 3.37
CA MET A 368 19.64 -6.24 3.78
C MET A 368 20.95 -6.96 3.43
N ARG A 369 21.00 -8.28 3.56
CA ARG A 369 22.18 -9.07 3.19
C ARG A 369 22.43 -9.15 1.69
N LEU A 370 21.37 -9.10 0.90
CA LEU A 370 21.45 -8.97 -0.56
C LEU A 370 21.84 -7.56 -0.99
N ARG A 371 21.99 -6.61 -0.05
CA ARG A 371 22.20 -5.17 -0.35
C ARG A 371 21.07 -4.63 -1.24
N ARG A 372 19.85 -5.03 -0.90
CA ARG A 372 18.59 -4.63 -1.52
C ARG A 372 17.69 -4.01 -0.45
N GLY A 373 16.70 -3.21 -0.82
CA GLY A 373 15.87 -2.44 0.12
C GLY A 373 16.51 -1.13 0.55
N GLY A 374 15.90 0.00 0.23
CA GLY A 374 16.35 1.31 0.71
C GLY A 374 16.18 1.49 2.24
N ALA A 375 16.66 2.62 2.75
CA ALA A 375 16.52 2.98 4.17
C ALA A 375 15.06 2.94 4.65
N ASP A 376 14.11 3.36 3.81
CA ASP A 376 12.68 3.35 4.12
C ASP A 376 12.10 1.93 4.22
N PHE A 377 12.61 1.00 3.39
CA PHE A 377 12.20 -0.40 3.43
C PHE A 377 12.64 -1.07 4.74
N PHE A 378 13.87 -0.75 5.18
CA PHE A 378 14.38 -1.19 6.48
C PHE A 378 13.52 -0.66 7.65
N ASP A 379 13.21 0.64 7.64
CA ASP A 379 12.41 1.28 8.69
C ASP A 379 10.96 0.73 8.72
N MET A 380 10.33 0.53 7.56
CA MET A 380 8.98 -0.05 7.44
C MET A 380 8.88 -1.46 8.04
N LEU A 381 9.77 -2.37 7.64
CA LEU A 381 9.78 -3.74 8.17
C LEU A 381 10.18 -3.78 9.64
N GLY A 382 11.15 -2.94 10.02
CA GLY A 382 11.61 -2.80 11.40
C GLY A 382 10.49 -2.39 12.36
N ALA A 383 9.69 -1.38 12.00
CA ALA A 383 8.57 -0.92 12.83
C ALA A 383 7.52 -2.02 13.09
N LYS A 384 7.18 -2.82 12.07
CA LYS A 384 6.26 -3.96 12.23
C LYS A 384 6.83 -5.09 13.08
N LEU A 385 8.15 -5.29 13.06
CA LEU A 385 8.81 -6.29 13.90
C LEU A 385 8.83 -5.89 15.37
N VAL A 386 9.07 -4.61 15.68
CA VAL A 386 9.07 -4.09 17.06
C VAL A 386 7.70 -4.21 17.72
N ALA A 387 6.62 -4.10 16.95
CA ALA A 387 5.25 -4.22 17.46
C ALA A 387 4.81 -5.67 17.76
N LYS A 388 5.66 -6.67 17.56
CA LYS A 388 5.32 -8.10 17.75
C LYS A 388 6.23 -8.73 18.79
N ASP A 389 5.71 -9.72 19.51
CA ASP A 389 6.53 -10.57 20.39
C ASP A 389 7.50 -11.41 19.55
N LEU A 390 8.80 -11.18 19.77
CA LEU A 390 9.86 -11.86 19.04
C LEU A 390 10.28 -13.15 19.75
N THR A 391 10.57 -14.18 18.96
CA THR A 391 11.26 -15.41 19.38
C THR A 391 12.77 -15.26 19.21
N GLY A 392 13.57 -16.14 19.83
CA GLY A 392 15.04 -16.09 19.72
C GLY A 392 15.57 -16.14 18.27
N THR A 393 14.85 -16.80 17.36
CA THR A 393 15.20 -16.87 15.93
C THR A 393 14.96 -15.53 15.23
N GLN A 394 13.79 -14.92 15.47
CA GLN A 394 13.45 -13.62 14.90
C GLN A 394 14.40 -12.53 15.43
N LEU A 395 14.71 -12.58 16.72
CA LEU A 395 15.67 -11.71 17.37
C LEU A 395 17.05 -11.76 16.67
N ALA A 396 17.60 -12.97 16.48
CA ALA A 396 18.89 -13.14 15.81
C ALA A 396 18.89 -12.59 14.38
N HIS A 397 17.80 -12.79 13.62
CA HIS A 397 17.66 -12.22 12.28
C HIS A 397 17.60 -10.69 12.31
N THR A 398 16.85 -10.08 13.25
CA THR A 398 16.74 -8.62 13.39
C THR A 398 18.09 -7.96 13.72
N PHE A 399 18.87 -8.54 14.65
CA PHE A 399 20.22 -8.08 14.97
C PHE A 399 21.13 -8.15 13.75
N SER A 400 21.15 -9.29 13.08
CA SER A 400 21.96 -9.49 11.88
C SER A 400 21.55 -8.56 10.73
N ALA A 401 20.26 -8.33 10.53
CA ALA A 401 19.75 -7.38 9.55
C ALA A 401 20.19 -5.95 9.85
N SER A 402 20.19 -5.57 11.13
CA SER A 402 20.62 -4.24 11.59
C SER A 402 22.10 -3.99 11.31
N ALA A 403 22.96 -4.98 11.55
CA ALA A 403 24.38 -4.90 11.21
C ALA A 403 24.61 -4.83 9.68
N ALA A 404 23.88 -5.65 8.91
CA ALA A 404 23.94 -5.61 7.44
C ALA A 404 23.49 -4.26 6.88
N ALA A 405 22.40 -3.70 7.43
CA ALA A 405 21.89 -2.38 7.06
C ALA A 405 22.89 -1.26 7.42
N ALA A 406 23.56 -1.34 8.58
CA ALA A 406 24.55 -0.35 8.97
C ALA A 406 25.71 -0.24 7.97
N VAL A 407 26.16 -1.40 7.47
CA VAL A 407 27.20 -1.49 6.44
C VAL A 407 26.69 -1.02 5.09
N PHE A 408 25.52 -1.52 4.69
CA PHE A 408 24.96 -1.27 3.36
C PHE A 408 24.50 0.18 3.17
N LEU A 409 23.79 0.73 4.15
CA LEU A 409 23.24 2.10 4.12
C LEU A 409 24.23 3.16 4.59
N VAL A 410 25.37 2.73 5.16
CA VAL A 410 26.36 3.62 5.78
C VAL A 410 25.69 4.51 6.84
N ASP A 411 24.86 3.90 7.69
CA ASP A 411 24.04 4.58 8.70
C ASP A 411 23.97 3.78 10.00
N LEU A 412 24.36 4.38 11.13
CA LEU A 412 24.17 3.78 12.45
C LEU A 412 22.85 4.17 13.11
N ALA A 413 22.20 5.26 12.71
CA ALA A 413 21.01 5.74 13.39
C ALA A 413 19.81 4.80 13.26
N ARG A 414 19.53 4.28 12.07
CA ARG A 414 18.41 3.34 11.85
C ARG A 414 18.60 1.99 12.55
N PRO A 415 19.74 1.27 12.38
CA PRO A 415 20.03 0.07 13.14
C PRO A 415 19.84 0.24 14.65
N MET A 416 20.35 1.35 15.21
CA MET A 416 20.24 1.62 16.64
C MET A 416 18.80 1.89 17.09
N ARG A 417 18.02 2.62 16.28
CA ARG A 417 16.59 2.85 16.56
C ARG A 417 15.76 1.56 16.49
N LEU A 418 16.09 0.65 15.59
CA LEU A 418 15.42 -0.66 15.51
C LEU A 418 15.77 -1.56 16.70
N LEU A 419 17.05 -1.59 17.11
CA LEU A 419 17.49 -2.52 18.16
C LEU A 419 17.12 -2.06 19.56
N ARG A 420 17.11 -0.75 19.85
CA ARG A 420 16.89 -0.23 21.21
C ARG A 420 15.57 -0.72 21.85
N PRO A 421 14.41 -0.73 21.17
CA PRO A 421 13.16 -1.28 21.71
C PRO A 421 13.19 -2.80 21.93
N VAL A 422 14.08 -3.51 21.24
CA VAL A 422 14.16 -4.99 21.25
C VAL A 422 15.14 -5.50 22.32
N LEU A 423 15.99 -4.64 22.88
CA LEU A 423 16.96 -5.00 23.94
C LEU A 423 16.31 -5.66 25.17
N PRO A 424 15.16 -5.19 25.70
CA PRO A 424 14.49 -5.85 26.83
C PRO A 424 14.05 -7.28 26.50
N THR A 425 13.50 -7.50 25.30
CA THR A 425 13.12 -8.83 24.81
C THR A 425 14.36 -9.72 24.64
N CYS A 426 15.49 -9.16 24.20
CA CYS A 426 16.76 -9.87 24.13
C CYS A 426 17.23 -10.33 25.52
N ALA A 427 17.15 -9.47 26.53
CA ALA A 427 17.49 -9.81 27.90
C ALA A 427 16.59 -10.93 28.45
N LEU A 428 15.28 -10.83 28.21
CA LEU A 428 14.30 -11.82 28.63
C LEU A 428 14.56 -13.20 28.00
N LEU A 429 14.91 -13.22 26.71
CA LEU A 429 15.13 -14.46 25.96
C LEU A 429 16.54 -15.04 26.12
N ALA A 430 17.51 -14.28 26.64
CA ALA A 430 18.90 -14.70 26.79
C ALA A 430 19.07 -16.11 27.38
N PRO A 431 18.33 -16.53 28.43
CA PRO A 431 18.45 -17.88 29.00
C PRO A 431 18.02 -19.02 28.06
N SER A 432 17.27 -18.73 26.99
CA SER A 432 16.69 -19.70 26.06
C SER A 432 17.41 -19.77 24.70
N LEU A 433 18.35 -18.85 24.43
CA LEU A 433 19.01 -18.77 23.13
C LEU A 433 19.86 -20.00 22.83
N THR A 434 19.87 -20.40 21.56
CA THR A 434 20.69 -21.50 21.01
C THR A 434 22.07 -20.98 20.58
N PRO A 435 23.07 -21.87 20.38
CA PRO A 435 24.43 -21.46 20.01
C PRO A 435 24.50 -20.56 18.77
N TRP A 436 23.71 -20.85 17.74
CA TRP A 436 23.73 -20.06 16.51
C TRP A 436 23.09 -18.67 16.69
N GLN A 437 22.05 -18.55 17.52
CA GLN A 437 21.41 -17.27 17.81
C GLN A 437 22.37 -16.34 18.56
N LEU A 438 23.10 -16.88 19.53
CA LEU A 438 24.13 -16.13 20.28
C LEU A 438 25.23 -15.63 19.36
N ALA A 439 25.73 -16.49 18.46
CA ALA A 439 26.75 -16.12 17.50
C ALA A 439 26.28 -14.96 16.58
N TYR A 440 25.04 -15.01 16.09
CA TYR A 440 24.47 -13.96 15.22
C TYR A 440 24.32 -12.62 15.94
N ILE A 441 23.84 -12.64 17.19
CA ILE A 441 23.68 -11.43 18.00
C ILE A 441 25.05 -10.82 18.32
N ALA A 442 26.01 -11.63 18.77
CA ALA A 442 27.36 -11.19 19.09
C ALA A 442 28.08 -10.59 17.87
N GLN A 443 27.99 -11.25 16.72
CA GLN A 443 28.59 -10.76 15.47
C GLN A 443 27.96 -9.43 15.02
N ALA A 444 26.64 -9.29 15.14
CA ALA A 444 25.96 -8.05 14.77
C ALA A 444 26.41 -6.87 15.65
N LEU A 445 26.49 -7.07 16.96
CA LEU A 445 26.94 -6.04 17.90
C LEU A 445 28.40 -5.64 17.67
N ASP A 446 29.27 -6.61 17.35
CA ASP A 446 30.68 -6.36 17.04
C ASP A 446 30.85 -5.49 15.78
N VAL A 447 30.09 -5.78 14.72
CA VAL A 447 30.09 -4.99 13.48
C VAL A 447 29.66 -3.55 13.76
N LEU A 448 28.60 -3.36 14.54
CA LEU A 448 28.11 -2.02 14.88
C LEU A 448 29.12 -1.23 15.73
N ALA A 449 29.82 -1.89 16.65
CA ALA A 449 30.90 -1.28 17.44
C ALA A 449 32.08 -0.84 16.56
N ALA A 450 32.50 -1.71 15.62
CA ALA A 450 33.58 -1.40 14.68
C ALA A 450 33.25 -0.22 13.75
N LEU A 451 32.01 -0.13 13.25
CA LEU A 451 31.57 0.99 12.43
C LEU A 451 31.60 2.32 13.21
N ARG A 452 31.23 2.29 14.50
CA ARG A 452 31.27 3.47 15.36
C ARG A 452 32.69 3.95 15.61
N GLN A 453 33.64 3.05 15.84
CA GLN A 453 35.07 3.38 15.97
C GLN A 453 35.63 4.10 14.75
N ARG A 454 35.10 3.79 13.56
CA ARG A 454 35.50 4.39 12.27
C ARG A 454 34.88 5.77 12.01
N GLY A 455 34.21 6.35 13.01
CA GLY A 455 33.65 7.70 12.92
C GLY A 455 32.26 7.77 12.31
N LEU A 456 31.61 6.63 12.04
CA LEU A 456 30.21 6.64 11.62
C LEU A 456 29.35 7.12 12.81
N ARG A 457 28.60 8.22 12.61
CA ARG A 457 27.86 8.90 13.68
C ARG A 457 26.44 8.35 13.80
N GLY A 458 25.93 8.24 15.03
CA GLY A 458 24.57 7.83 15.33
C GLY A 458 24.29 7.78 16.85
N PRO A 459 23.02 7.73 17.28
CA PRO A 459 22.66 7.52 18.68
C PRO A 459 23.37 6.30 19.26
N TYR A 460 23.66 6.34 20.55
CA TYR A 460 24.21 5.20 21.29
C TYR A 460 23.13 4.10 21.41
N LEU A 461 23.51 2.83 21.29
CA LEU A 461 22.58 1.72 21.51
C LEU A 461 22.15 1.72 22.97
N TRP A 462 23.14 1.83 23.85
CA TRP A 462 23.00 1.81 25.30
C TRP A 462 22.95 3.22 25.85
N LEU A 463 21.99 3.47 26.76
CA LEU A 463 21.89 4.74 27.47
C LEU A 463 22.85 4.79 28.67
N HIS A 464 23.03 3.65 29.35
CA HIS A 464 23.89 3.52 30.53
C HIS A 464 24.81 2.32 30.41
N GLN A 465 26.05 2.47 30.89
CA GLN A 465 27.06 1.41 30.83
C GLN A 465 26.60 0.16 31.60
N ASN A 466 25.92 0.36 32.74
CA ASN A 466 25.38 -0.74 33.53
C ASN A 466 24.34 -1.60 32.77
N GLN A 467 23.56 -0.99 31.87
CA GLN A 467 22.60 -1.73 31.03
C GLN A 467 23.32 -2.58 29.97
N ALA A 468 24.38 -2.04 29.37
CA ALA A 468 25.21 -2.76 28.41
C ALA A 468 25.88 -3.97 29.09
N SER A 469 26.58 -3.74 30.21
CA SER A 469 27.30 -4.79 30.94
C SER A 469 26.37 -5.90 31.41
N SER A 470 25.18 -5.56 31.93
CA SER A 470 24.21 -6.56 32.41
C SER A 470 23.73 -7.50 31.30
N LEU A 471 23.42 -6.99 30.10
CA LEU A 471 23.01 -7.85 28.99
C LEU A 471 24.17 -8.68 28.44
N VAL A 472 25.37 -8.07 28.33
CA VAL A 472 26.59 -8.76 27.88
C VAL A 472 26.90 -9.94 28.80
N GLU A 473 26.84 -9.75 30.12
CA GLU A 473 27.04 -10.81 31.11
C GLU A 473 26.00 -11.93 30.98
N ALA A 474 24.72 -11.58 30.81
CA ALA A 474 23.66 -12.57 30.62
C ALA A 474 23.86 -13.43 29.36
N LEU A 475 24.30 -12.82 28.25
CA LEU A 475 24.58 -13.52 27.00
C LEU A 475 25.85 -14.39 27.11
N CYS A 476 26.91 -13.91 27.77
CA CYS A 476 28.13 -14.69 28.02
C CYS A 476 27.85 -15.90 28.92
N ALA A 477 27.08 -15.72 29.99
CA ALA A 477 26.68 -16.80 30.90
C ALA A 477 25.80 -17.84 30.21
N ARG A 478 24.98 -17.43 29.23
CA ARG A 478 24.27 -18.39 28.38
C ARG A 478 25.25 -19.14 27.46
N ALA A 479 26.16 -18.43 26.79
CA ALA A 479 27.11 -19.02 25.86
C ALA A 479 27.96 -20.10 26.53
N GLU A 480 28.44 -19.86 27.76
CA GLU A 480 29.19 -20.83 28.57
C GLU A 480 28.44 -22.17 28.75
N LYS A 481 27.10 -22.12 28.86
CA LYS A 481 26.27 -23.31 29.08
C LYS A 481 25.95 -24.10 27.82
N VAL A 482 25.99 -23.48 26.64
CA VAL A 482 25.46 -24.08 25.40
C VAL A 482 26.47 -24.20 24.27
N VAL A 483 27.61 -23.52 24.35
CA VAL A 483 28.68 -23.59 23.34
C VAL A 483 29.77 -24.54 23.85
N GLU A 484 29.80 -25.75 23.30
CA GLU A 484 30.76 -26.81 23.71
C GLU A 484 32.22 -26.51 23.34
N ASP A 485 32.43 -25.65 22.34
CA ASP A 485 33.75 -25.31 21.80
C ASP A 485 34.31 -24.06 22.51
N GLU A 486 35.30 -24.26 23.37
CA GLU A 486 35.92 -23.22 24.19
C GLU A 486 36.44 -22.04 23.35
N ALA A 487 37.04 -22.31 22.19
CA ALA A 487 37.55 -21.24 21.32
C ALA A 487 36.42 -20.39 20.74
N LYS A 488 35.27 -21.01 20.39
CA LYS A 488 34.07 -20.27 19.93
C LYS A 488 33.39 -19.52 21.05
N TYR A 489 33.34 -20.09 22.25
CA TYR A 489 32.81 -19.42 23.43
C TYR A 489 33.59 -18.13 23.73
N GLN A 490 34.92 -18.21 23.81
CA GLN A 490 35.78 -17.05 24.05
C GLN A 490 35.59 -15.98 22.97
N GLN A 491 35.52 -16.39 21.70
CA GLN A 491 35.28 -15.49 20.59
C GLN A 491 33.93 -14.75 20.72
N ILE A 492 32.85 -15.45 21.10
CA ILE A 492 31.52 -14.84 21.30
C ILE A 492 31.57 -13.79 22.41
N CYS A 493 32.20 -14.12 23.54
CA CYS A 493 32.32 -13.23 24.69
C CYS A 493 33.17 -11.98 24.36
N GLU A 494 34.25 -12.12 23.60
CA GLU A 494 35.06 -10.98 23.14
C GLU A 494 34.30 -10.04 22.21
N MET A 495 33.50 -10.58 21.28
CA MET A 495 32.61 -9.79 20.41
C MET A 495 31.58 -9.00 21.23
N LEU A 496 30.96 -9.65 22.22
CA LEU A 496 29.96 -9.00 23.08
C LEU A 496 30.56 -7.89 23.94
N ARG A 497 31.74 -8.10 24.54
CA ARG A 497 32.41 -7.07 25.38
C ARG A 497 32.80 -5.81 24.60
N ARG A 498 33.15 -5.93 23.32
CA ARG A 498 33.42 -4.75 22.46
C ARG A 498 32.17 -3.89 22.22
N SER A 499 30.98 -4.43 22.40
CA SER A 499 29.71 -3.69 22.23
C SER A 499 29.47 -2.60 23.28
N ASP A 500 30.22 -2.59 24.39
CA ASP A 500 30.21 -1.51 25.38
C ASP A 500 30.58 -0.15 24.76
N MET A 501 31.34 -0.15 23.66
CA MET A 501 31.69 1.05 22.90
C MET A 501 30.51 1.76 22.23
N ILE A 502 29.35 1.10 22.20
CA ILE A 502 28.11 1.66 21.67
C ILE A 502 27.27 2.32 22.79
N CYS A 503 27.88 2.58 23.97
CA CYS A 503 27.26 3.22 25.12
C CYS A 503 27.57 4.72 25.23
N CYS A 504 26.60 5.51 25.69
CA CYS A 504 26.82 6.90 26.04
C CYS A 504 27.71 7.00 27.31
N CYS A 505 28.97 7.43 27.17
CA CYS A 505 29.81 7.80 28.32
C CYS A 505 29.40 9.18 28.85
N TRP A 506 28.29 9.21 29.57
CA TRP A 506 27.65 10.41 30.13
C TRP A 506 28.31 10.86 31.46
N VAL A 507 29.64 11.00 31.47
CA VAL A 507 30.38 11.63 32.60
C VAL A 507 31.26 12.80 32.15
N ALA A 508 31.71 12.85 30.88
CA ALA A 508 32.56 13.95 30.41
C ALA A 508 31.79 15.20 29.89
N TRP A 509 30.45 15.17 29.83
CA TRP A 509 29.64 16.26 29.26
C TRP A 509 28.77 17.01 30.29
N LEU A 510 28.59 16.45 31.48
CA LEU A 510 27.82 17.09 32.57
C LEU A 510 28.55 18.27 33.23
N GLU A 511 29.84 18.49 32.94
CA GLU A 511 30.57 19.69 33.36
C GLU A 511 30.37 20.90 32.42
N MET A 512 29.62 20.77 31.32
CA MET A 512 29.34 21.88 30.38
C MET A 512 27.83 22.15 30.17
N GLY A 513 27.00 21.92 31.18
CA GLY A 513 25.66 22.53 31.31
C GLY A 513 24.75 22.47 30.07
N GLY A 514 24.05 21.35 29.88
CA GLY A 514 23.03 21.23 28.84
C GLY A 514 21.97 20.20 29.20
N SER A 515 20.88 20.64 29.82
CA SER A 515 19.72 19.79 30.11
C SER A 515 18.84 19.67 28.87
N TYR A 516 18.74 18.50 28.25
CA TYR A 516 17.72 18.21 27.23
C TYR A 516 16.77 17.13 27.75
N ARG A 517 15.59 17.55 28.22
CA ARG A 517 14.40 16.70 28.34
C ARG A 517 13.71 16.70 26.97
N VAL A 518 13.44 15.52 26.41
CA VAL A 518 12.45 15.38 25.34
C VAL A 518 11.10 15.67 25.99
N LEU A 519 10.48 16.81 25.65
CA LEU A 519 9.13 17.16 26.09
C LEU A 519 8.14 16.32 25.28
N SER A 520 7.91 15.07 25.70
CA SER A 520 6.76 14.30 25.25
C SER A 520 5.52 14.80 26.02
N ALA A 521 4.81 15.78 25.47
CA ALA A 521 3.47 16.07 25.95
C ALA A 521 2.54 14.91 25.52
N ASP A 522 1.77 14.40 26.48
CA ASP A 522 0.71 13.41 26.26
C ASP A 522 -0.39 14.03 25.36
N PRO A 523 -0.77 13.41 24.22
CA PRO A 523 -1.84 13.89 23.36
C PRO A 523 -3.19 14.06 24.09
N ALA A 524 -3.44 13.30 25.16
CA ALA A 524 -4.63 13.45 25.99
C ALA A 524 -4.56 14.66 26.94
N GLN A 525 -3.35 15.20 27.20
CA GLN A 525 -3.15 16.48 27.91
C GLN A 525 -3.14 17.71 26.98
N LEU A 526 -3.17 17.52 25.66
CA LEU A 526 -3.41 18.59 24.68
C LEU A 526 -4.88 19.07 24.66
N ALA A 527 -5.69 18.62 25.62
CA ALA A 527 -6.86 19.35 26.04
C ALA A 527 -6.43 20.73 26.59
N ILE A 528 -6.43 21.73 25.69
CA ILE A 528 -6.39 23.16 26.01
C ILE A 528 -5.01 23.65 26.50
N SER A 529 -4.00 23.66 25.62
CA SER A 529 -2.98 24.71 25.71
C SER A 529 -3.57 25.96 25.03
N THR A 530 -4.28 26.78 25.81
CA THR A 530 -4.71 28.12 25.37
C THR A 530 -3.48 28.84 24.83
N VAL A 531 -3.56 29.41 23.62
CA VAL A 531 -2.59 30.42 23.19
C VAL A 531 -2.62 31.51 24.27
N SER A 532 -1.48 31.77 24.90
CA SER A 532 -1.40 32.81 25.93
C SER A 532 -1.71 34.17 25.29
N GLN A 533 -2.90 34.72 25.57
CA GLN A 533 -3.28 36.08 25.16
C GLN A 533 -2.37 37.17 25.78
N ALA A 534 -1.57 36.82 26.79
CA ALA A 534 -0.91 37.79 27.67
C ALA A 534 0.34 38.46 27.09
N SER A 535 0.76 38.18 25.84
CA SER A 535 2.05 38.67 25.34
C SER A 535 2.10 39.18 23.89
N PHE A 536 1.00 39.17 23.12
CA PHE A 536 1.06 39.57 21.71
C PHE A 536 0.28 40.87 21.43
N ASP A 537 0.99 41.94 21.09
CA ASP A 537 0.39 43.21 20.65
C ASP A 537 0.10 43.16 19.14
N HIS A 538 -1.16 42.85 18.79
CA HIS A 538 -1.66 42.75 17.43
C HIS A 538 -1.60 44.08 16.64
N LYS A 539 -1.37 45.22 17.32
CA LYS A 539 -1.49 46.56 16.74
C LYS A 539 -0.25 47.01 15.94
N TYR A 540 0.89 46.34 16.12
CA TYR A 540 2.18 46.66 15.47
C TYR A 540 2.82 45.45 14.77
N PHE A 541 2.00 44.55 14.24
CA PHE A 541 2.45 43.33 13.57
C PHE A 541 2.87 43.59 12.11
N ASP A 542 4.12 43.24 11.77
CA ASP A 542 4.62 43.29 10.40
C ASP A 542 4.61 41.88 9.82
N LYS A 543 3.58 41.57 9.01
CA LYS A 543 3.40 40.25 8.36
C LYS A 543 4.63 39.83 7.53
N PHE A 544 5.44 40.78 7.07
CA PHE A 544 6.67 40.51 6.32
C PHE A 544 7.84 40.04 7.19
N LYS A 545 7.88 40.40 8.49
CA LYS A 545 8.93 39.95 9.41
C LYS A 545 8.76 38.49 9.84
N GLY A 546 7.55 37.94 9.70
CA GLY A 546 7.22 36.56 9.99
C GLY A 546 6.80 36.31 11.45
N LEU A 547 6.19 35.15 11.67
CA LEU A 547 5.59 34.72 12.93
C LEU A 547 6.16 33.35 13.32
N SER A 548 6.57 33.20 14.58
CA SER A 548 6.97 31.90 15.13
C SER A 548 6.05 31.47 16.26
N ALA A 549 5.76 30.18 16.33
CA ALA A 549 5.13 29.54 17.48
C ALA A 549 6.21 28.79 18.29
N THR A 550 6.44 29.22 19.52
CA THR A 550 7.42 28.64 20.46
C THR A 550 6.73 27.99 21.64
N LEU A 551 7.35 26.99 22.25
CA LEU A 551 6.85 26.38 23.48
C LEU A 551 7.48 27.08 24.70
N ASP A 552 6.65 27.59 25.60
CA ASP A 552 7.11 28.10 26.91
C ASP A 552 7.40 26.91 27.84
N ASN A 553 8.64 26.83 28.33
CA ASN A 553 9.11 25.73 29.17
C ASN A 553 8.51 25.73 30.59
N GLU A 554 7.97 26.86 31.07
CA GLU A 554 7.37 26.97 32.40
C GLU A 554 5.88 26.61 32.37
N THR A 555 5.18 27.09 31.35
CA THR A 555 3.72 26.93 31.23
C THR A 555 3.31 25.77 30.32
N ASN A 556 4.24 25.22 29.53
CA ASN A 556 3.98 24.29 28.42
C ASN A 556 2.93 24.81 27.41
N GLN A 557 2.78 26.14 27.30
CA GLN A 557 1.87 26.77 26.35
C GLN A 557 2.61 27.22 25.09
N ILE A 558 1.87 27.29 23.97
CA ILE A 558 2.37 27.90 22.74
C ILE A 558 2.30 29.42 22.89
N VAL A 559 3.43 30.07 22.68
CA VAL A 559 3.60 31.53 22.65
C VAL A 559 3.98 31.96 21.24
N LEU A 560 3.38 33.05 20.77
CA LEU A 560 3.65 33.62 19.45
C LEU A 560 4.70 34.73 19.53
N MET A 561 5.66 34.68 18.62
CA MET A 561 6.75 35.66 18.52
C MET A 561 6.68 36.37 17.16
N ASN A 562 6.73 37.70 17.17
CA ASN A 562 6.72 38.55 15.97
C ASN A 562 8.10 38.62 15.28
N SER A 563 8.69 37.45 15.06
CA SER A 563 9.95 37.25 14.34
C SER A 563 10.11 35.76 14.00
N ILE A 564 11.04 35.45 13.10
CA ILE A 564 11.41 34.07 12.77
C ILE A 564 12.51 33.59 13.72
N GLU A 565 12.20 32.58 14.53
CA GLU A 565 13.06 32.01 15.57
C GLU A 565 13.34 30.51 15.28
N GLU A 566 14.02 30.21 14.16
CA GLU A 566 14.17 28.84 13.61
C GLU A 566 14.74 27.82 14.61
N GLU A 567 15.57 28.25 15.56
CA GLU A 567 16.22 27.37 16.55
C GLU A 567 15.32 26.97 17.72
N ARG A 568 14.28 27.76 18.02
CA ARG A 568 13.42 27.61 19.21
C ARG A 568 11.96 27.38 18.88
N ALA A 569 11.55 27.70 17.66
CA ALA A 569 10.17 27.60 17.22
C ALA A 569 9.78 26.16 16.87
N VAL A 570 8.57 25.77 17.27
CA VAL A 570 7.92 24.54 16.83
C VAL A 570 7.47 24.66 15.36
N SER A 571 7.16 25.88 14.94
CA SER A 571 6.83 26.22 13.55
C SER A 571 6.93 27.72 13.33
N TRP A 572 7.09 28.14 12.09
CA TRP A 572 7.08 29.56 11.73
C TRP A 572 6.53 29.77 10.33
N ALA A 573 6.02 30.97 10.07
CA ALA A 573 5.47 31.33 8.79
C ALA A 573 5.71 32.79 8.41
N ARG A 574 5.66 33.06 7.10
CA ARG A 574 5.65 34.40 6.51
C ARG A 574 4.52 34.51 5.50
N LEU A 575 3.85 35.66 5.48
CA LEU A 575 2.79 35.98 4.54
C LEU A 575 3.10 37.32 3.85
N ALA A 576 3.28 37.29 2.54
CA ALA A 576 3.27 38.48 1.71
C ALA A 576 1.85 38.67 1.12
N ASP A 577 1.06 39.57 1.70
CA ASP A 577 -0.28 39.89 1.20
C ASP A 577 -0.17 40.92 0.07
N ARG A 578 -0.02 40.43 -1.16
CA ARG A 578 0.05 41.23 -2.40
C ARG A 578 -1.20 41.07 -3.26
N LEU A 579 -2.34 40.74 -2.65
CA LEU A 579 -3.59 40.47 -3.37
C LEU A 579 -4.00 41.65 -4.26
N SER A 580 -3.82 42.89 -3.79
CA SER A 580 -4.16 44.09 -4.57
C SER A 580 -3.12 44.48 -5.63
N GLU A 581 -1.91 43.92 -5.55
CA GLU A 581 -0.79 44.26 -6.45
C GLU A 581 -0.63 43.24 -7.57
N THR A 582 -0.82 41.96 -7.25
CA THR A 582 -0.53 40.82 -8.14
C THR A 582 -1.70 39.83 -8.25
N GLY A 583 -2.78 40.06 -7.50
CA GLY A 583 -3.87 39.11 -7.38
C GLY A 583 -3.53 37.86 -6.54
N TRP A 584 -2.35 37.80 -5.91
CA TRP A 584 -1.92 36.69 -5.08
C TRP A 584 -1.39 37.13 -3.72
N MET A 585 -1.65 36.33 -2.70
CA MET A 585 -0.85 36.28 -1.48
C MET A 585 0.17 35.14 -1.58
N GLU A 586 1.33 35.28 -0.93
CA GLU A 586 2.35 34.22 -0.87
C GLU A 586 2.58 33.82 0.59
N LEU A 587 2.33 32.56 0.93
CA LEU A 587 2.46 32.02 2.29
C LEU A 587 3.53 30.92 2.32
N HIS A 588 4.51 31.07 3.21
CA HIS A 588 5.49 30.03 3.52
C HIS A 588 5.32 29.57 4.95
N VAL A 589 5.13 28.28 5.18
CA VAL A 589 5.02 27.67 6.53
C VAL A 589 6.08 26.60 6.66
N ASN A 590 6.82 26.63 7.77
CA ASN A 590 7.95 25.75 8.02
C ASN A 590 7.86 25.11 9.41
N THR A 591 8.43 23.91 9.54
CA THR A 591 8.69 23.25 10.83
C THR A 591 10.18 22.94 10.97
N PRO A 592 10.72 22.88 12.21
CA PRO A 592 12.15 22.66 12.43
C PRO A 592 12.55 21.23 12.06
N LYS A 593 13.82 21.06 11.68
CA LYS A 593 14.38 19.74 11.36
C LYS A 593 14.63 18.90 12.62
N GLY A 594 14.52 17.58 12.46
CA GLY A 594 14.79 16.60 13.51
C GLY A 594 13.61 16.33 14.44
N ALA A 595 13.83 15.44 15.40
CA ALA A 595 12.77 14.92 16.28
C ALA A 595 12.66 15.68 17.61
N PHE A 596 13.10 16.94 17.68
CA PHE A 596 13.07 17.72 18.92
C PHE A 596 11.64 17.99 19.41
N PHE A 597 10.75 18.35 18.48
CA PHE A 597 9.31 18.44 18.71
C PHE A 597 8.60 17.24 18.07
N SER A 598 7.51 16.77 18.68
CA SER A 598 6.66 15.75 18.08
C SER A 598 6.01 16.26 16.79
N ASN A 599 5.71 15.35 15.86
CA ASN A 599 5.04 15.71 14.61
C ASN A 599 3.67 16.34 14.87
N ASP A 600 2.93 15.83 15.86
CA ASP A 600 1.66 16.43 16.29
C ASP A 600 1.80 17.91 16.66
N LEU A 601 2.80 18.25 17.48
CA LEU A 601 3.01 19.63 17.93
C LEU A 601 3.47 20.52 16.77
N LYS A 602 4.36 20.02 15.90
CA LYS A 602 4.79 20.73 14.68
C LYS A 602 3.59 21.07 13.79
N MET A 603 2.68 20.13 13.59
CA MET A 603 1.55 20.28 12.69
C MET A 603 0.46 21.18 13.27
N TYR A 604 0.17 21.05 14.56
CA TYR A 604 -0.71 22.00 15.27
C TYR A 604 -0.13 23.42 15.25
N GLY A 605 1.17 23.58 15.53
CA GLY A 605 1.88 24.86 15.45
C GLY A 605 1.81 25.47 14.04
N ALA A 606 2.05 24.68 13.00
CA ALA A 606 1.94 25.12 11.61
C ALA A 606 0.54 25.66 11.30
N GLY A 607 -0.50 25.02 11.83
CA GLY A 607 -1.87 25.50 11.78
C GLY A 607 -2.04 26.86 12.48
N ILE A 608 -1.51 27.00 13.70
CA ILE A 608 -1.60 28.23 14.49
C ILE A 608 -0.99 29.42 13.73
N VAL A 609 0.25 29.27 13.23
CA VAL A 609 0.94 30.39 12.54
C VAL A 609 0.22 30.79 11.25
N GLU A 610 -0.31 29.84 10.49
CA GLU A 610 -1.11 30.14 9.29
C GLU A 610 -2.45 30.80 9.63
N GLY A 611 -3.21 30.23 10.57
CA GLY A 611 -4.51 30.73 10.98
C GLY A 611 -4.43 32.15 11.51
N PHE A 612 -3.37 32.47 12.24
CA PHE A 612 -3.12 33.83 12.73
C PHE A 612 -2.81 34.81 11.59
N LEU A 613 -1.88 34.46 10.69
CA LEU A 613 -1.47 35.31 9.57
C LEU A 613 -2.62 35.58 8.58
N THR A 614 -3.50 34.59 8.39
CA THR A 614 -4.54 34.62 7.36
C THR A 614 -5.95 34.94 7.89
N ALA A 615 -6.12 35.18 9.20
CA ALA A 615 -7.43 35.29 9.85
C ALA A 615 -8.41 36.26 9.17
N GLU A 616 -7.94 37.48 8.85
CA GLU A 616 -8.77 38.48 8.17
C GLU A 616 -9.23 38.01 6.79
N ARG A 617 -8.31 37.45 6.00
CA ARG A 617 -8.58 36.95 4.66
C ARG A 617 -9.47 35.70 4.65
N MET A 618 -9.36 34.86 5.69
CA MET A 618 -10.28 33.75 5.91
C MET A 618 -11.71 34.24 6.14
N SER A 619 -11.88 35.27 6.99
CA SER A 619 -13.20 35.86 7.25
C SER A 619 -13.82 36.44 5.98
N GLN A 620 -13.05 37.21 5.20
CA GLN A 620 -13.48 37.77 3.92
C GLN A 620 -13.85 36.68 2.91
N PHE A 621 -12.99 35.67 2.73
CA PHE A 621 -13.24 34.57 1.80
C PHE A 621 -14.52 33.80 2.16
N TYR A 622 -14.69 33.43 3.43
CA TYR A 622 -15.90 32.72 3.89
C TYR A 622 -17.16 33.56 3.71
N SER A 623 -17.10 34.87 4.01
CA SER A 623 -18.20 35.80 3.76
C SER A 623 -18.56 35.96 2.29
N ASN A 624 -17.62 35.71 1.37
CA ASN A 624 -17.85 35.82 -0.05
C ASN A 624 -18.54 34.59 -0.64
N PHE A 625 -18.01 33.39 -0.41
CA PHE A 625 -18.51 32.20 -1.10
C PHE A 625 -19.71 31.55 -0.41
N TYR A 626 -19.79 31.61 0.93
CA TYR A 626 -20.80 30.84 1.66
C TYR A 626 -22.24 31.27 1.34
N PRO A 627 -22.58 32.57 1.18
CA PRO A 627 -23.93 33.01 0.80
C PRO A 627 -24.38 32.48 -0.57
N LEU A 628 -23.45 32.26 -1.50
CA LEU A 628 -23.75 31.78 -2.86
C LEU A 628 -24.26 30.33 -2.88
N LEU A 629 -24.09 29.59 -1.79
CA LEU A 629 -24.46 28.17 -1.69
C LEU A 629 -25.90 27.91 -1.24
N GLN A 630 -26.63 28.94 -0.78
CA GLN A 630 -27.98 28.78 -0.24
C GLN A 630 -29.05 29.56 -1.04
N PRO A 631 -29.23 29.27 -2.34
CA PRO A 631 -30.18 30.01 -3.17
C PRO A 631 -31.65 29.66 -2.90
N ASN A 632 -31.94 28.49 -2.29
CA ASN A 632 -33.29 27.99 -2.04
C ASN A 632 -33.37 27.02 -0.85
N GLU A 633 -34.60 26.59 -0.51
CA GLU A 633 -34.89 25.68 0.60
C GLU A 633 -34.19 24.32 0.47
N ASP A 634 -34.21 23.70 -0.71
CA ASP A 634 -33.54 22.42 -0.97
C ASP A 634 -32.03 22.49 -0.70
N SER A 635 -31.39 23.58 -1.12
CA SER A 635 -29.96 23.79 -0.89
C SER A 635 -29.67 24.00 0.60
N ALA A 636 -30.57 24.67 1.33
CA ALA A 636 -30.46 24.81 2.78
C ALA A 636 -30.56 23.45 3.50
N LEU A 637 -31.50 22.59 3.09
CA LEU A 637 -31.64 21.23 3.62
C LEU A 637 -30.44 20.35 3.27
N ALA A 638 -29.92 20.42 2.04
CA ALA A 638 -28.71 19.72 1.64
C ALA A 638 -27.50 20.13 2.49
N MET A 639 -27.36 21.43 2.79
CA MET A 639 -26.30 21.94 3.67
C MET A 639 -26.42 21.41 5.10
N MET A 640 -27.63 21.17 5.62
CA MET A 640 -27.82 20.50 6.91
C MET A 640 -27.36 19.04 6.86
N ASN A 641 -27.67 18.32 5.78
CA ASN A 641 -27.20 16.95 5.58
C ASN A 641 -25.66 16.87 5.48
N ILE A 642 -25.04 17.79 4.74
CA ILE A 642 -23.57 17.89 4.63
C ILE A 642 -22.95 18.17 6.00
N ARG A 643 -23.51 19.13 6.78
CA ARG A 643 -23.06 19.39 8.16
C ARG A 643 -23.10 18.13 9.03
N ASN A 644 -24.18 17.35 8.95
CA ASN A 644 -24.30 16.10 9.68
C ASN A 644 -23.26 15.07 9.23
N SER A 645 -23.02 14.95 7.93
CA SER A 645 -22.01 14.07 7.36
C SER A 645 -20.60 14.45 7.83
N PHE A 646 -20.22 15.74 7.73
CA PHE A 646 -18.92 16.23 8.20
C PHE A 646 -18.73 16.01 9.71
N ASN A 647 -19.77 16.17 10.53
CA ASN A 647 -19.69 15.81 11.95
C ASN A 647 -19.36 14.34 12.18
N GLN A 648 -19.98 13.42 11.42
CA GLN A 648 -19.69 11.99 11.51
C GLN A 648 -18.26 11.68 11.04
N GLN A 649 -17.80 12.33 9.97
CA GLN A 649 -16.43 12.18 9.46
C GLN A 649 -15.39 12.68 10.48
N ILE A 650 -15.64 13.83 11.13
CA ILE A 650 -14.78 14.34 12.21
C ILE A 650 -14.68 13.33 13.35
N GLN A 651 -15.82 12.79 13.80
CA GLN A 651 -15.84 11.76 14.86
C GLN A 651 -15.05 10.50 14.46
N HIS A 652 -15.20 10.07 13.20
CA HIS A 652 -14.44 8.94 12.66
C HIS A 652 -12.94 9.22 12.62
N ILE A 653 -12.52 10.39 12.12
CA ILE A 653 -11.11 10.82 12.11
C ILE A 653 -10.55 10.82 13.52
N MET A 654 -11.25 11.43 14.49
CA MET A 654 -10.81 11.48 15.88
C MET A 654 -10.62 10.07 16.47
N HIS A 655 -11.51 9.15 16.14
CA HIS A 655 -11.43 7.76 16.59
C HIS A 655 -10.23 7.02 15.96
N VAL A 656 -10.13 7.00 14.63
CA VAL A 656 -9.07 6.25 13.91
C VAL A 656 -7.69 6.85 14.15
N CYS A 657 -7.62 8.18 14.26
CA CYS A 657 -6.38 8.87 14.53
C CYS A 657 -5.97 8.81 16.01
N GLN A 658 -6.74 8.19 16.91
CA GLN A 658 -6.44 8.11 18.34
C GLN A 658 -6.31 9.50 19.00
N LEU A 659 -7.27 10.39 18.72
CA LEU A 659 -7.35 11.76 19.26
C LEU A 659 -8.45 11.93 20.33
N SER A 660 -9.12 10.85 20.73
CA SER A 660 -10.19 10.89 21.73
C SER A 660 -9.64 11.01 23.16
N ALA A 661 -10.30 11.81 23.99
CA ALA A 661 -9.93 12.03 25.38
C ALA A 661 -9.82 10.69 26.15
N GLY A 662 -8.70 10.48 26.84
CA GLY A 662 -8.44 9.28 27.64
C GLY A 662 -7.88 8.07 26.88
N THR A 663 -7.56 8.21 25.58
CA THR A 663 -6.81 7.18 24.84
C THR A 663 -5.31 7.37 25.04
N SER A 664 -4.61 6.33 25.52
CA SER A 664 -3.17 6.33 25.81
C SER A 664 -2.32 5.88 24.60
N GLU A 665 -2.86 5.93 23.39
CA GLU A 665 -2.23 5.37 22.19
C GLU A 665 -1.54 6.48 21.36
N GLY A 666 -0.38 6.14 20.78
CA GLY A 666 0.49 7.06 20.04
C GLY A 666 0.01 7.36 18.62
N GLU A 667 0.92 7.65 17.69
CA GLU A 667 0.55 7.84 16.28
C GLU A 667 0.01 6.53 15.66
N PRO A 668 -0.95 6.59 14.72
CA PRO A 668 -1.38 5.42 13.95
C PRO A 668 -0.19 4.71 13.28
N ALA A 669 -0.22 3.37 13.23
CA ALA A 669 0.86 2.61 12.59
C ALA A 669 0.87 2.74 11.05
N ASP A 670 -0.27 3.06 10.46
CA ASP A 670 -0.43 3.26 9.01
C ASP A 670 0.01 4.68 8.62
N PRO A 671 1.00 4.83 7.70
CA PRO A 671 1.45 6.14 7.22
C PRO A 671 0.34 7.04 6.71
N TYR A 672 -0.66 6.47 6.02
CA TYR A 672 -1.78 7.24 5.50
C TYR A 672 -2.55 7.90 6.64
N TRP A 673 -2.93 7.13 7.66
CA TRP A 673 -3.65 7.65 8.83
C TRP A 673 -2.80 8.55 9.74
N LYS A 674 -1.46 8.38 9.76
CA LYS A 674 -0.58 9.38 10.38
C LYS A 674 -0.72 10.75 9.71
N HIS A 675 -0.68 10.78 8.39
CA HIS A 675 -0.79 12.03 7.66
C HIS A 675 -2.20 12.64 7.73
N VAL A 676 -3.26 11.82 7.84
CA VAL A 676 -4.61 12.30 8.18
C VAL A 676 -4.64 12.95 9.57
N ARG A 677 -4.03 12.32 10.60
CA ARG A 677 -3.89 12.91 11.95
C ARG A 677 -3.18 14.27 11.90
N TYR A 678 -2.07 14.35 11.18
CA TYR A 678 -1.30 15.59 11.03
C TYR A 678 -2.09 16.71 10.34
N LEU A 679 -2.83 16.41 9.28
CA LEU A 679 -3.71 17.37 8.61
C LEU A 679 -4.82 17.86 9.55
N PHE A 680 -5.41 16.94 10.32
CA PHE A 680 -6.47 17.29 11.26
C PHE A 680 -5.96 18.20 12.38
N LEU A 681 -4.76 17.94 12.92
CA LEU A 681 -4.12 18.82 13.90
C LEU A 681 -3.75 20.19 13.32
N GLN A 682 -3.31 20.25 12.06
CA GLN A 682 -3.07 21.51 11.35
C GLN A 682 -4.36 22.34 11.23
N LEU A 683 -5.49 21.71 10.85
CA LEU A 683 -6.80 22.38 10.83
C LEU A 683 -7.21 22.87 12.23
N TRP A 684 -6.93 22.08 13.26
CA TRP A 684 -7.26 22.44 14.63
C TRP A 684 -6.48 23.68 15.10
N GLY A 685 -5.16 23.73 14.86
CA GLY A 685 -4.35 24.92 15.15
C GLY A 685 -4.83 26.15 14.38
N LEU A 686 -5.18 25.97 13.10
CA LEU A 686 -5.71 27.03 12.25
C LEU A 686 -7.04 27.59 12.79
N LYS A 687 -7.96 26.71 13.22
CA LYS A 687 -9.23 27.08 13.87
C LYS A 687 -8.99 27.92 15.12
N ASP A 688 -8.12 27.44 16.01
CA ASP A 688 -7.88 28.07 17.31
C ASP A 688 -7.26 29.44 17.13
N ALA A 689 -6.27 29.58 16.24
CA ALA A 689 -5.67 30.88 15.91
C ALA A 689 -6.67 31.86 15.27
N TYR A 690 -7.48 31.39 14.31
CA TYR A 690 -8.52 32.23 13.70
C TYR A 690 -9.52 32.73 14.76
N ASN A 691 -10.00 31.86 15.64
CA ASN A 691 -11.03 32.20 16.62
C ASN A 691 -10.56 33.21 17.67
N LEU A 692 -9.27 33.22 18.01
CA LEU A 692 -8.68 34.25 18.87
C LEU A 692 -8.81 35.64 18.24
N ILE A 693 -8.44 35.77 16.96
CA ILE A 693 -8.55 37.02 16.22
C ILE A 693 -10.02 37.38 15.98
N ALA A 694 -10.86 36.40 15.64
CA ALA A 694 -12.28 36.62 15.39
C ALA A 694 -13.00 37.18 16.62
N GLN A 695 -12.69 36.64 17.81
CA GLN A 695 -13.23 37.13 19.07
C GLN A 695 -12.78 38.56 19.38
N GLU A 696 -11.50 38.89 19.15
CA GLU A 696 -10.97 40.24 19.34
C GLU A 696 -11.63 41.25 18.40
N LYS A 697 -11.85 40.88 17.14
CA LYS A 697 -12.45 41.74 16.11
C LYS A 697 -13.98 41.78 16.15
N GLY A 698 -14.62 40.99 17.01
CA GLY A 698 -16.08 40.92 17.10
C GLY A 698 -16.74 40.32 15.85
N VAL A 699 -16.05 39.44 15.13
CA VAL A 699 -16.58 38.72 13.96
C VAL A 699 -16.91 37.26 14.28
N ARG A 700 -17.59 36.57 13.37
CA ARG A 700 -18.02 35.17 13.57
C ARG A 700 -16.82 34.24 13.75
N GLN A 701 -16.83 33.49 14.85
CA GLN A 701 -15.96 32.34 15.09
C GLN A 701 -16.41 31.13 14.25
N ILE A 702 -15.48 30.22 13.95
CA ILE A 702 -15.72 29.00 13.17
C ILE A 702 -15.47 27.75 14.02
N ASP A 703 -16.23 26.70 13.76
CA ASP A 703 -15.98 25.37 14.29
C ASP A 703 -15.22 24.49 13.27
N MET A 704 -14.98 23.22 13.61
CA MET A 704 -14.28 22.29 12.72
C MET A 704 -15.13 21.94 11.48
N VAL A 705 -16.46 21.95 11.60
CA VAL A 705 -17.36 21.70 10.46
C VAL A 705 -17.26 22.85 9.48
N ASP A 706 -17.33 24.10 9.95
CA ASP A 706 -17.15 25.30 9.13
C ASP A 706 -15.77 25.30 8.42
N LEU A 707 -14.72 24.77 9.05
CA LEU A 707 -13.41 24.56 8.38
C LEU A 707 -13.44 23.50 7.29
N LEU A 708 -14.15 22.39 7.49
CA LEU A 708 -14.36 21.39 6.43
C LEU A 708 -15.16 21.99 5.27
N PHE A 709 -16.13 22.89 5.53
CA PHE A 709 -16.80 23.67 4.48
C PHE A 709 -15.83 24.57 3.71
N ILE A 710 -14.97 25.32 4.42
CA ILE A 710 -13.94 26.16 3.80
C ILE A 710 -13.02 25.32 2.90
N ASN A 711 -12.52 24.19 3.40
CA ASN A 711 -11.60 23.32 2.67
C ASN A 711 -12.26 22.52 1.54
N SER A 712 -13.59 22.41 1.54
CA SER A 712 -14.36 21.73 0.49
C SER A 712 -15.08 22.71 -0.43
N HIS A 713 -14.77 24.02 -0.38
CA HIS A 713 -15.57 25.05 -1.05
C HIS A 713 -15.77 24.85 -2.55
N ALA A 714 -14.78 24.26 -3.23
CA ALA A 714 -14.83 23.91 -4.64
C ALA A 714 -15.80 22.76 -4.93
N GLU A 715 -15.95 21.82 -4.01
CA GLU A 715 -16.81 20.63 -4.14
C GLU A 715 -18.22 20.85 -3.59
N LEU A 716 -18.46 21.90 -2.80
CA LEU A 716 -19.76 22.17 -2.20
C LEU A 716 -20.93 22.19 -3.20
N PRO A 717 -20.83 22.75 -4.42
CA PRO A 717 -21.91 22.67 -5.38
C PRO A 717 -22.29 21.24 -5.77
N GLU A 718 -21.31 20.33 -5.84
CA GLU A 718 -21.53 18.90 -6.09
C GLU A 718 -22.11 18.21 -4.84
N LEU A 719 -21.55 18.49 -3.66
CA LEU A 719 -22.06 17.97 -2.40
C LEU A 719 -23.52 18.38 -2.17
N ILE A 720 -23.92 19.60 -2.54
CA ILE A 720 -25.31 20.04 -2.46
C ILE A 720 -26.21 19.18 -3.33
N GLN A 721 -25.77 18.72 -4.50
CA GLN A 721 -26.54 17.77 -5.31
C GLN A 721 -26.58 16.38 -4.67
N ALA A 722 -25.43 15.89 -4.22
CA ALA A 722 -25.30 14.56 -3.62
C ALA A 722 -26.10 14.40 -2.32
N PHE A 723 -26.29 15.49 -1.56
CA PHE A 723 -26.96 15.48 -0.26
C PHE A 723 -28.34 16.15 -0.25
N ARG A 724 -28.96 16.35 -1.42
CA ARG A 724 -30.38 16.74 -1.48
C ARG A 724 -31.26 15.72 -0.77
N PRO A 725 -32.40 16.15 -0.17
CA PRO A 725 -33.31 15.24 0.52
C PRO A 725 -33.72 14.02 -0.33
N GLU A 726 -34.01 14.22 -1.61
CA GLU A 726 -34.35 13.17 -2.57
C GLU A 726 -33.23 12.13 -2.72
N ALA A 727 -32.00 12.58 -3.00
CA ALA A 727 -30.85 11.71 -3.18
C ALA A 727 -30.51 10.91 -1.91
N VAL A 728 -30.61 11.55 -0.74
CA VAL A 728 -30.42 10.88 0.56
C VAL A 728 -31.52 9.84 0.82
N ALA A 729 -32.77 10.15 0.50
CA ALA A 729 -33.89 9.22 0.65
C ALA A 729 -33.75 7.99 -0.26
N GLU A 730 -33.38 8.20 -1.52
CA GLU A 730 -33.10 7.12 -2.47
C GLU A 730 -31.99 6.18 -1.97
N ARG A 731 -30.89 6.72 -1.45
CA ARG A 731 -29.80 5.92 -0.86
C ARG A 731 -30.23 5.11 0.36
N SER A 732 -31.06 5.71 1.20
CA SER A 732 -31.49 5.12 2.47
C SER A 732 -32.58 4.05 2.31
N GLY A 733 -33.15 3.89 1.11
CA GLY A 733 -34.28 3.00 0.85
C GLY A 733 -35.56 3.39 1.60
N ALA A 734 -35.66 4.65 2.05
CA ALA A 734 -36.83 5.15 2.76
C ALA A 734 -37.97 5.43 1.75
N PRO A 735 -39.25 5.19 2.10
CA PRO A 735 -40.35 5.60 1.24
C PRO A 735 -40.31 7.12 1.10
N SER A 736 -40.22 7.63 -0.14
CA SER A 736 -40.25 9.06 -0.39
C SER A 736 -41.53 9.64 0.20
N ALA A 737 -41.41 10.65 1.06
CA ALA A 737 -42.57 11.44 1.44
C ALA A 737 -43.09 12.10 0.16
N GLU A 738 -44.34 11.80 -0.17
CA GLU A 738 -45.03 12.10 -1.42
C GLU A 738 -44.75 11.11 -2.57
N SER A 739 -45.81 10.34 -2.86
CA SER A 739 -46.04 9.77 -4.18
C SER A 739 -46.17 10.91 -5.20
N ALA A 740 -45.05 11.33 -5.77
CA ALA A 740 -45.07 12.08 -7.03
C ALA A 740 -45.78 11.20 -8.09
N PRO A 741 -46.66 11.77 -8.93
CA PRO A 741 -47.44 11.00 -9.89
C PRO A 741 -46.52 10.17 -10.78
N ALA A 742 -46.98 8.99 -11.17
CA ALA A 742 -46.27 7.97 -11.95
C ALA A 742 -45.63 8.43 -13.29
N ALA A 743 -45.73 9.72 -13.64
CA ALA A 743 -45.00 10.36 -14.72
C ALA A 743 -43.48 10.55 -14.44
N LEU A 744 -43.03 10.52 -13.18
CA LEU A 744 -41.62 10.70 -12.80
C LEU A 744 -40.84 9.39 -12.55
N GLN A 745 -41.50 8.24 -12.57
CA GLN A 745 -40.87 6.93 -12.32
C GLN A 745 -40.31 6.26 -13.60
N ASN A 746 -40.57 6.84 -14.77
CA ASN A 746 -40.13 6.34 -16.08
C ASN A 746 -39.18 7.29 -16.82
N THR A 747 -38.54 8.25 -16.14
CA THR A 747 -37.62 9.19 -16.80
C THR A 747 -36.25 8.53 -17.07
N PRO A 748 -35.84 8.39 -18.35
CA PRO A 748 -34.50 7.96 -18.74
C PRO A 748 -33.40 8.86 -18.15
N PRO A 749 -32.13 8.40 -18.15
CA PRO A 749 -31.01 9.28 -17.83
C PRO A 749 -30.95 10.43 -18.85
N GLY A 750 -31.40 11.62 -18.43
CA GLY A 750 -31.64 12.76 -19.32
C GLY A 750 -32.69 13.78 -18.84
N SER A 751 -33.37 13.54 -17.72
CA SER A 751 -34.61 14.24 -17.35
C SER A 751 -34.59 15.75 -17.06
N LEU A 752 -33.45 16.44 -17.20
CA LEU A 752 -33.43 17.91 -17.26
C LEU A 752 -33.41 18.44 -18.71
N LEU A 753 -32.89 17.66 -19.66
CA LEU A 753 -33.01 17.93 -21.10
C LEU A 753 -34.31 17.33 -21.70
N GLU A 754 -34.92 16.32 -21.06
CA GLU A 754 -36.16 15.72 -21.56
C GLU A 754 -37.43 16.54 -21.30
N ALA A 755 -37.41 17.49 -20.36
CA ALA A 755 -38.59 18.35 -20.10
C ALA A 755 -38.92 19.31 -21.27
N GLN A 756 -38.07 19.37 -22.30
CA GLN A 756 -38.28 20.13 -23.53
C GLN A 756 -37.90 19.33 -24.80
N ALA A 757 -38.01 17.99 -24.78
CA ALA A 757 -37.70 17.12 -25.92
C ALA A 757 -38.82 17.09 -27.00
N THR A 758 -39.38 18.26 -27.30
CA THR A 758 -39.98 18.55 -28.60
C THR A 758 -39.40 19.88 -29.07
N GLN A 759 -38.32 19.81 -29.86
CA GLN A 759 -37.62 20.95 -30.49
C GLN A 759 -36.74 21.83 -29.57
N ALA A 760 -35.95 21.25 -28.65
CA ALA A 760 -34.83 22.00 -28.07
C ALA A 760 -33.81 22.31 -29.19
N ASP A 761 -33.58 23.59 -29.48
CA ASP A 761 -32.59 24.01 -30.47
C ASP A 761 -31.16 23.94 -29.88
N ALA A 762 -30.14 24.02 -30.73
CA ALA A 762 -28.75 23.95 -30.29
C ALA A 762 -28.37 25.10 -29.31
N SER A 763 -29.11 26.21 -29.33
CA SER A 763 -28.86 27.38 -28.47
C SER A 763 -29.37 27.14 -27.05
N SER A 764 -30.50 26.45 -26.87
CA SER A 764 -31.03 26.13 -25.55
C SER A 764 -30.14 25.12 -24.81
N VAL A 765 -29.66 24.10 -25.52
CA VAL A 765 -28.72 23.09 -24.98
C VAL A 765 -27.39 23.75 -24.58
N ASP A 766 -26.86 24.65 -25.41
CA ASP A 766 -25.65 25.43 -25.12
C ASP A 766 -25.81 26.26 -23.84
N THR A 767 -26.94 26.95 -23.71
CA THR A 767 -27.23 27.80 -22.56
C THR A 767 -27.36 26.97 -21.28
N GLU A 768 -28.06 25.83 -21.32
CA GLU A 768 -28.16 24.93 -20.16
C GLU A 768 -26.78 24.38 -19.75
N TRP A 769 -25.96 23.96 -20.71
CA TRP A 769 -24.60 23.49 -20.43
C TRP A 769 -23.75 24.58 -19.74
N LYS A 770 -23.79 25.83 -20.22
CA LYS A 770 -23.05 26.94 -19.58
C LYS A 770 -23.52 27.20 -18.16
N LEU A 771 -24.83 27.15 -17.91
CA LEU A 771 -25.39 27.31 -16.56
C LEU A 771 -25.00 26.17 -15.62
N ARG A 772 -24.88 24.94 -16.13
CA ARG A 772 -24.34 23.79 -15.36
C ARG A 772 -22.86 23.97 -15.07
N LEU A 773 -22.09 24.39 -16.06
CA LEU A 773 -20.66 24.61 -15.92
C LEU A 773 -20.36 25.74 -14.92
N ALA A 774 -21.13 26.83 -14.93
CA ALA A 774 -21.02 27.89 -13.92
C ALA A 774 -21.24 27.38 -12.49
N LYS A 775 -22.05 26.32 -12.33
CA LYS A 775 -22.37 25.72 -11.03
C LYS A 775 -21.41 24.61 -10.62
N HIS A 776 -20.91 23.80 -11.56
CA HIS A 776 -20.25 22.52 -11.28
C HIS A 776 -18.92 22.29 -12.03
N GLY A 777 -18.60 23.14 -13.00
CA GLY A 777 -17.44 22.98 -13.87
C GLY A 777 -16.28 23.86 -13.42
N HIS A 778 -15.08 23.27 -13.29
CA HIS A 778 -14.03 23.93 -12.53
C HIS A 778 -12.70 24.12 -13.21
N CYS A 779 -12.35 23.52 -14.35
CA CYS A 779 -10.95 23.61 -14.78
C CYS A 779 -10.66 23.31 -16.25
N THR A 780 -9.52 23.80 -16.71
CA THR A 780 -8.81 23.28 -17.89
C THR A 780 -7.36 22.96 -17.51
N ALA A 781 -6.82 21.83 -17.95
CA ALA A 781 -5.42 21.45 -17.76
C ALA A 781 -4.76 20.99 -19.08
N LEU A 782 -3.45 21.18 -19.17
CA LEU A 782 -2.63 20.78 -20.32
C LEU A 782 -1.27 20.25 -19.86
N VAL A 783 -0.93 19.03 -20.30
CA VAL A 783 0.44 18.49 -20.23
C VAL A 783 1.00 18.44 -21.64
N ARG A 784 2.19 19.02 -21.85
CA ARG A 784 2.79 19.16 -23.18
C ARG A 784 4.23 18.65 -23.19
N LEU A 785 4.51 17.70 -24.09
CA LEU A 785 5.87 17.21 -24.35
C LEU A 785 6.50 17.97 -25.52
N ALA A 786 7.37 18.94 -25.25
CA ALA A 786 7.94 19.83 -26.27
C ALA A 786 8.62 19.05 -27.42
N PRO A 787 8.76 19.64 -28.63
CA PRO A 787 9.42 18.99 -29.76
C PRO A 787 10.80 18.43 -29.39
N ALA A 788 11.13 17.25 -29.94
CA ALA A 788 12.34 16.49 -29.60
C ALA A 788 12.51 16.19 -28.09
N ASN A 789 11.41 16.17 -27.33
CA ASN A 789 11.37 15.96 -25.90
C ASN A 789 12.25 16.94 -25.13
N ALA A 790 12.38 18.18 -25.63
CA ALA A 790 13.27 19.19 -25.06
C ALA A 790 12.84 19.64 -23.66
N ASP A 791 11.53 19.63 -23.38
CA ASP A 791 10.94 19.96 -22.08
C ASP A 791 9.59 19.26 -21.92
N LEU A 792 9.09 19.24 -20.69
CA LEU A 792 7.76 18.77 -20.32
C LEU A 792 7.07 19.91 -19.56
N PHE A 793 6.04 20.49 -20.16
CA PHE A 793 5.29 21.58 -19.58
C PHE A 793 3.98 21.08 -18.97
N VAL A 794 3.57 21.72 -17.88
CA VAL A 794 2.30 21.48 -17.21
C VAL A 794 1.61 22.82 -16.99
N GLY A 795 0.32 22.91 -17.33
CA GLY A 795 -0.51 24.10 -17.13
C GLY A 795 -1.89 23.74 -16.56
N HIS A 796 -2.39 24.56 -15.64
CA HIS A 796 -3.70 24.42 -15.02
C HIS A 796 -4.40 25.79 -14.87
N THR A 797 -5.67 25.87 -15.29
CA THR A 797 -6.51 27.07 -15.25
C THR A 797 -7.78 26.73 -14.48
N THR A 798 -7.92 27.26 -13.27
CA THR A 798 -9.12 27.08 -12.44
C THR A 798 -10.23 27.97 -12.95
N TRP A 799 -11.45 27.43 -12.97
CA TRP A 799 -12.72 28.07 -13.24
C TRP A 799 -13.57 28.05 -11.97
N SER A 800 -14.09 29.21 -11.60
CA SER A 800 -14.87 29.38 -10.39
C SER A 800 -15.65 30.69 -10.44
N ASP A 801 -16.54 30.87 -9.47
CA ASP A 801 -17.15 32.15 -9.18
C ASP A 801 -16.08 33.18 -8.76
N TYR A 802 -16.20 34.40 -9.29
CA TYR A 802 -15.25 35.49 -9.09
C TYR A 802 -15.21 35.98 -7.64
N SER A 803 -16.27 35.77 -6.85
CA SER A 803 -16.30 36.01 -5.40
C SER A 803 -15.27 35.16 -4.63
N LYS A 804 -14.75 34.08 -5.23
CA LYS A 804 -13.75 33.20 -4.63
C LYS A 804 -12.31 33.62 -4.90
N MET A 805 -12.04 34.72 -5.61
CA MET A 805 -10.68 35.12 -6.00
C MET A 805 -9.80 35.67 -4.86
N THR A 806 -10.06 35.32 -3.61
CA THR A 806 -9.15 35.60 -2.49
C THR A 806 -8.01 34.57 -2.52
N ARG A 807 -6.97 34.80 -3.34
CA ARG A 807 -5.96 33.76 -3.68
C ARG A 807 -4.72 33.77 -2.81
N VAL A 808 -4.25 32.59 -2.42
CA VAL A 808 -2.97 32.37 -1.71
C VAL A 808 -2.18 31.29 -2.42
N TYR A 809 -0.94 31.56 -2.84
CA TYR A 809 0.02 30.55 -3.21
C TYR A 809 0.78 30.09 -1.96
N LYS A 810 0.82 28.79 -1.69
CA LYS A 810 1.34 28.22 -0.44
C LYS A 810 2.55 27.35 -0.69
N TYR A 811 3.54 27.48 0.19
CA TYR A 811 4.65 26.56 0.34
C TYR A 811 4.66 26.01 1.77
N TYR A 812 4.52 24.69 1.89
CA TYR A 812 4.70 24.00 3.16
C TYR A 812 6.00 23.21 3.13
N ARG A 813 6.92 23.54 4.05
CA ARG A 813 8.15 22.78 4.31
C ARG A 813 8.05 22.10 5.67
N PHE A 814 7.67 20.83 5.68
CA PHE A 814 7.49 20.08 6.92
C PHE A 814 8.50 18.96 7.03
N ASP A 815 9.30 18.98 8.10
CA ASP A 815 10.15 17.85 8.49
C ASP A 815 9.41 17.01 9.53
N LEU A 816 8.87 15.86 9.11
CA LEU A 816 8.12 14.94 9.97
C LEU A 816 8.88 13.61 10.05
N PRO A 817 9.87 13.46 10.94
CA PRO A 817 10.62 12.23 11.06
C PRO A 817 9.71 11.04 11.39
N LEU A 818 9.99 9.87 10.80
CA LEU A 818 9.25 8.61 11.02
C LEU A 818 7.77 8.65 10.57
N SER A 819 7.38 9.63 9.73
CA SER A 819 6.04 9.73 9.14
C SER A 819 5.88 8.94 7.84
N PHE A 820 7.00 8.52 7.21
CA PHE A 820 7.06 8.00 5.84
C PHE A 820 6.68 9.04 4.77
N GLN A 821 6.84 10.34 5.07
CA GLN A 821 6.66 11.40 4.08
C GLN A 821 7.60 11.19 2.87
N SER A 822 7.07 11.43 1.68
CA SER A 822 7.76 11.28 0.41
C SER A 822 8.50 12.54 -0.02
N HIS A 823 8.14 13.70 0.53
CA HIS A 823 8.63 15.02 0.19
C HIS A 823 8.70 15.88 1.47
N GLU A 824 9.61 16.86 1.53
CA GLU A 824 9.66 17.85 2.63
C GLU A 824 8.92 19.12 2.24
N LEU A 825 9.01 19.52 0.97
CA LEU A 825 8.45 20.75 0.41
C LEU A 825 7.35 20.46 -0.61
N ILE A 826 6.21 21.13 -0.44
CA ILE A 826 5.11 21.16 -1.41
C ILE A 826 4.70 22.62 -1.68
N GLY A 827 4.53 22.96 -2.95
CA GLY A 827 4.04 24.26 -3.43
C GLY A 827 2.72 24.10 -4.18
N PHE A 828 1.73 24.94 -3.89
CA PHE A 828 0.40 24.82 -4.50
C PHE A 828 -0.42 26.13 -4.45
N SER A 829 -1.31 26.32 -5.43
CA SER A 829 -2.28 27.44 -5.42
C SER A 829 -3.45 27.10 -4.50
N SER A 830 -3.96 28.06 -3.73
CA SER A 830 -4.93 27.81 -2.66
C SER A 830 -5.71 29.08 -2.29
N TYR A 831 -6.40 29.03 -1.15
CA TYR A 831 -7.25 30.06 -0.56
C TYR A 831 -6.97 30.17 0.96
N PRO A 832 -7.30 31.30 1.61
CA PRO A 832 -7.18 31.44 3.06
C PRO A 832 -7.96 30.36 3.80
N GLY A 833 -7.34 29.74 4.81
CA GLY A 833 -7.97 28.69 5.62
C GLY A 833 -8.03 27.30 4.98
N CYS A 834 -7.64 27.16 3.70
CA CYS A 834 -7.59 25.87 3.01
C CYS A 834 -6.19 25.22 3.15
N VAL A 835 -6.06 24.07 3.81
CA VAL A 835 -4.77 23.36 3.95
C VAL A 835 -4.39 22.52 2.71
N SER A 836 -5.24 22.55 1.68
CA SER A 836 -5.07 21.94 0.37
C SER A 836 -5.23 23.00 -0.74
N SER A 837 -5.04 22.61 -2.01
CA SER A 837 -5.16 23.50 -3.16
C SER A 837 -6.60 23.88 -3.46
N THR A 838 -7.50 22.90 -3.57
CA THR A 838 -8.91 23.04 -3.98
C THR A 838 -9.12 23.56 -5.40
N ASP A 839 -8.02 23.80 -6.14
CA ASP A 839 -8.03 24.14 -7.56
C ASP A 839 -8.22 22.91 -8.46
N ASP A 840 -7.37 21.86 -8.47
CA ASP A 840 -6.12 21.58 -7.73
C ASP A 840 -4.84 21.75 -8.59
N PHE A 841 -3.76 22.28 -8.00
CA PHE A 841 -2.40 22.29 -8.61
C PHE A 841 -1.32 22.17 -7.53
N TYR A 842 -0.54 21.09 -7.55
CA TYR A 842 0.53 20.80 -6.59
C TYR A 842 1.85 20.52 -7.31
N MET A 843 2.95 20.99 -6.72
CA MET A 843 4.32 20.62 -7.03
C MET A 843 5.00 20.11 -5.76
N MET A 844 5.68 18.98 -5.83
CA MET A 844 6.37 18.35 -4.70
C MET A 844 7.85 18.16 -5.02
N ASP A 845 8.72 18.32 -4.01
CA ASP A 845 10.18 18.23 -4.19
C ASP A 845 10.68 16.81 -4.50
N ASN A 846 9.81 15.81 -4.37
CA ASN A 846 10.01 14.45 -4.86
C ASN A 846 9.84 14.31 -6.40
N GLY A 847 9.53 15.40 -7.11
CA GLY A 847 9.41 15.44 -8.57
C GLY A 847 8.00 15.19 -9.12
N LEU A 848 6.97 15.08 -8.27
CA LEU A 848 5.59 14.93 -8.72
C LEU A 848 4.90 16.29 -8.91
N ALA A 849 4.19 16.44 -10.02
CA ALA A 849 3.18 17.48 -10.22
C ALA A 849 1.80 16.83 -10.33
N VAL A 850 0.83 17.34 -9.58
CA VAL A 850 -0.53 16.79 -9.50
C VAL A 850 -1.53 17.91 -9.73
N MET A 851 -2.50 17.70 -10.61
CA MET A 851 -3.63 18.60 -10.84
C MET A 851 -4.89 17.81 -11.13
N ASP A 852 -6.05 18.43 -11.04
CA ASP A 852 -7.31 17.81 -11.47
C ASP A 852 -8.14 18.73 -12.38
N THR A 853 -9.11 18.14 -13.07
CA THR A 853 -10.27 18.87 -13.54
C THR A 853 -11.54 18.15 -13.10
N THR A 854 -12.49 18.87 -12.50
CA THR A 854 -13.74 18.27 -12.03
C THR A 854 -14.53 17.68 -13.20
N LEU A 855 -15.02 16.46 -13.06
CA LEU A 855 -15.86 15.79 -14.05
C LEU A 855 -17.31 16.15 -13.83
N GLU A 856 -17.99 16.55 -14.91
CA GLU A 856 -19.43 16.76 -14.87
C GLU A 856 -20.16 15.41 -14.67
N VAL A 857 -21.15 15.36 -13.78
CA VAL A 857 -22.01 14.19 -13.63
C VAL A 857 -23.37 14.53 -14.24
N LEU A 858 -23.61 14.07 -15.48
CA LEU A 858 -24.84 14.33 -16.22
C LEU A 858 -26.00 13.43 -15.78
N ASN A 859 -25.69 12.26 -15.21
CA ASN A 859 -26.65 11.33 -14.64
C ASN A 859 -26.78 11.53 -13.11
N PRO A 860 -27.74 12.31 -12.61
CA PRO A 860 -27.86 12.61 -11.18
C PRO A 860 -28.21 11.38 -10.33
N LYS A 861 -28.80 10.32 -10.91
CA LYS A 861 -29.04 9.05 -10.22
C LYS A 861 -27.74 8.41 -9.73
N LEU A 862 -26.60 8.80 -10.30
CA LEU A 862 -25.29 8.29 -9.89
C LEU A 862 -24.96 8.66 -8.43
N TYR A 863 -25.49 9.77 -7.91
CA TYR A 863 -25.31 10.14 -6.50
C TYR A 863 -26.01 9.19 -5.51
N SER A 864 -26.86 8.27 -5.98
CA SER A 864 -27.33 7.14 -5.16
C SER A 864 -26.21 6.17 -4.76
N ARG A 865 -25.02 6.29 -5.37
CA ARG A 865 -23.85 5.46 -5.08
C ARG A 865 -22.81 6.14 -4.19
N VAL A 866 -23.09 7.36 -3.73
CA VAL A 866 -22.25 8.03 -2.73
C VAL A 866 -22.16 7.14 -1.50
N MET A 867 -20.94 6.93 -1.01
CA MET A 867 -20.70 6.10 0.16
C MET A 867 -20.79 6.94 1.44
N ASP A 868 -22.01 7.22 1.90
CA ASP A 868 -22.30 8.02 3.09
C ASP A 868 -22.84 7.20 4.29
N ASP A 869 -22.47 5.91 4.37
CA ASP A 869 -22.82 5.04 5.51
C ASP A 869 -22.30 5.63 6.83
N PRO A 870 -23.19 6.01 7.77
CA PRO A 870 -22.79 6.56 9.07
C PRO A 870 -21.92 5.62 9.90
N LYS A 871 -21.95 4.30 9.64
CA LYS A 871 -21.10 3.31 10.32
C LYS A 871 -19.70 3.23 9.73
N ARG A 872 -19.48 3.78 8.53
CA ARG A 872 -18.18 3.83 7.84
C ARG A 872 -18.01 5.17 7.11
N PRO A 873 -17.90 6.29 7.84
CA PRO A 873 -17.74 7.60 7.22
C PRO A 873 -16.46 7.65 6.37
N ARG A 874 -16.57 8.17 5.15
CA ARG A 874 -15.45 8.39 4.23
C ARG A 874 -14.76 9.71 4.51
N LEU A 875 -13.47 9.79 4.22
CA LEU A 875 -12.72 11.04 4.41
C LEU A 875 -13.16 12.11 3.39
N PRO A 876 -13.22 13.41 3.77
CA PRO A 876 -13.29 14.50 2.79
C PRO A 876 -12.18 14.40 1.73
N LYS A 877 -12.49 14.67 0.45
CA LYS A 877 -11.53 14.58 -0.68
C LYS A 877 -10.24 15.35 -0.37
N PHE A 878 -10.33 16.57 0.14
CA PHE A 878 -9.14 17.37 0.43
C PHE A 878 -8.17 16.73 1.44
N LEU A 879 -8.69 16.01 2.46
CA LEU A 879 -7.86 15.27 3.42
C LEU A 879 -7.23 14.05 2.77
N HIS A 880 -8.02 13.32 1.99
CA HIS A 880 -7.57 12.15 1.26
C HIS A 880 -6.44 12.51 0.28
N VAL A 881 -6.64 13.54 -0.55
CA VAL A 881 -5.63 14.06 -1.50
C VAL A 881 -4.35 14.50 -0.80
N MET A 882 -4.45 15.27 0.27
CA MET A 882 -3.25 15.75 0.98
C MET A 882 -2.51 14.63 1.71
N ALA A 883 -3.20 13.61 2.22
CA ALA A 883 -2.57 12.43 2.77
C ALA A 883 -1.83 11.62 1.68
N VAL A 884 -2.44 11.46 0.51
CA VAL A 884 -1.82 10.80 -0.65
C VAL A 884 -0.61 11.60 -1.15
N ASN A 885 -0.71 12.92 -1.32
CA ASN A 885 0.40 13.79 -1.71
C ASN A 885 1.62 13.58 -0.80
N ARG A 886 1.40 13.56 0.53
CA ARG A 886 2.48 13.42 1.52
C ARG A 886 3.16 12.05 1.53
N VAL A 887 2.48 10.98 1.11
CA VAL A 887 2.99 9.60 1.21
C VAL A 887 3.46 9.03 -0.14
N ALA A 888 2.83 9.44 -1.24
CA ALA A 888 3.11 8.88 -2.55
C ALA A 888 4.47 9.35 -3.08
N LYS A 889 5.26 8.40 -3.59
CA LYS A 889 6.62 8.61 -4.16
C LYS A 889 6.66 8.60 -5.68
N THR A 890 5.64 8.00 -6.31
CA THR A 890 5.56 7.84 -7.76
C THR A 890 4.13 8.08 -8.23
N GLY A 891 3.96 8.37 -9.51
CA GLY A 891 2.62 8.53 -10.09
C GLY A 891 1.73 7.29 -9.89
N THR A 892 2.30 6.08 -10.00
CA THR A 892 1.55 4.82 -9.81
C THR A 892 1.07 4.65 -8.38
N GLN A 893 1.92 4.95 -7.41
CA GLN A 893 1.53 4.91 -6.00
C GLN A 893 0.44 5.95 -5.72
N TRP A 894 0.60 7.17 -6.25
CA TRP A 894 -0.37 8.25 -6.07
C TRP A 894 -1.76 7.83 -6.57
N THR A 895 -1.88 7.37 -7.82
CA THR A 895 -3.19 6.98 -8.37
C THR A 895 -3.76 5.76 -7.66
N SER A 896 -2.91 4.80 -7.26
CA SER A 896 -3.38 3.58 -6.57
C SER A 896 -3.92 3.90 -5.19
N MET A 897 -3.22 4.73 -4.40
CA MET A 897 -3.68 5.15 -3.07
C MET A 897 -4.97 5.97 -3.16
N LEU A 898 -5.08 6.87 -4.15
CA LEU A 898 -6.31 7.63 -4.34
C LEU A 898 -7.50 6.71 -4.70
N ALA A 899 -7.25 5.66 -5.50
CA ALA A 899 -8.27 4.70 -5.90
C ALA A 899 -8.76 3.76 -4.77
N GLU A 900 -8.05 3.68 -3.63
CA GLU A 900 -8.45 2.83 -2.49
C GLU A 900 -9.75 3.32 -1.84
N GLU A 901 -10.04 4.62 -1.91
CA GLU A 901 -11.22 5.22 -1.30
C GLU A 901 -11.96 6.15 -2.27
N ASN A 902 -12.88 5.57 -3.06
CA ASN A 902 -13.83 6.36 -3.82
C ASN A 902 -14.94 6.91 -2.90
N THR A 903 -14.80 8.14 -2.43
CA THR A 903 -15.81 8.81 -1.57
C THR A 903 -17.16 9.01 -2.29
N GLY A 904 -17.14 8.98 -3.62
CA GLY A 904 -18.26 9.30 -4.49
C GLY A 904 -18.61 10.79 -4.51
N THR A 905 -17.70 11.64 -4.04
CA THR A 905 -17.83 13.10 -4.08
C THR A 905 -16.53 13.74 -4.56
N GLY A 906 -16.61 14.90 -5.19
CA GLY A 906 -15.43 15.57 -5.75
C GLY A 906 -14.92 14.87 -7.01
N ASN A 907 -15.86 14.51 -7.88
CA ASN A 907 -15.63 13.69 -9.07
C ASN A 907 -14.69 14.41 -10.03
N SER A 908 -13.54 13.81 -10.36
CA SER A 908 -12.47 14.53 -11.04
C SER A 908 -11.64 13.60 -11.92
N GLN A 909 -11.03 14.16 -12.96
CA GLN A 909 -9.91 13.56 -13.67
C GLN A 909 -8.62 14.10 -13.05
N TRP A 910 -7.94 13.25 -12.30
CA TRP A 910 -6.63 13.52 -11.72
C TRP A 910 -5.53 13.23 -12.72
N ILE A 911 -4.57 14.15 -12.82
CA ILE A 911 -3.41 14.08 -13.71
C ILE A 911 -2.16 14.13 -12.85
N VAL A 912 -1.39 13.04 -12.86
CA VAL A 912 -0.14 12.93 -12.12
C VAL A 912 1.02 12.85 -13.09
N VAL A 913 1.87 13.87 -13.08
CA VAL A 913 3.10 13.95 -13.88
C VAL A 913 4.30 13.68 -13.00
N ASP A 914 5.07 12.64 -13.33
CA ASP A 914 6.29 12.24 -12.62
C ASP A 914 7.52 12.71 -13.39
N TYR A 915 8.09 13.85 -12.98
CA TYR A 915 9.26 14.42 -13.66
C TYR A 915 10.52 13.57 -13.49
N ASN A 916 10.56 12.62 -12.55
CA ASN A 916 11.67 11.67 -12.45
C ASN A 916 11.72 10.68 -13.63
N ARG A 917 10.62 10.58 -14.39
CA ARG A 917 10.49 9.76 -15.61
C ARG A 917 10.76 10.55 -16.88
N PHE A 918 11.10 11.83 -16.76
CA PHE A 918 11.44 12.71 -17.86
C PHE A 918 12.94 13.04 -17.85
N THR A 919 13.59 12.92 -19.01
CA THR A 919 14.95 13.39 -19.23
C THR A 919 14.96 14.15 -20.55
N PRO A 920 15.34 15.45 -20.56
CA PRO A 920 15.38 16.24 -21.78
C PRO A 920 16.12 15.55 -22.92
N GLY A 921 15.50 15.54 -24.10
CA GLY A 921 16.03 14.92 -25.32
C GLY A 921 15.92 13.39 -25.39
N GLN A 922 15.42 12.72 -24.35
CA GLN A 922 15.23 11.27 -24.33
C GLN A 922 13.75 10.89 -24.48
N PRO A 923 13.43 9.69 -25.00
CA PRO A 923 12.06 9.16 -24.99
C PRO A 923 11.46 9.16 -23.58
N LEU A 924 10.19 9.55 -23.48
CA LEU A 924 9.47 9.60 -22.20
C LEU A 924 9.31 8.19 -21.63
N GLN A 925 9.68 7.98 -20.36
CA GLN A 925 9.58 6.67 -19.72
C GLN A 925 8.13 6.36 -19.33
N ARG A 926 7.76 5.07 -19.29
CA ARG A 926 6.44 4.63 -18.81
C ARG A 926 6.14 5.17 -17.41
N ASN A 927 4.85 5.41 -17.14
CA ASN A 927 4.32 6.05 -15.95
C ASN A 927 4.81 7.49 -15.73
N ALA A 928 5.30 8.19 -16.77
CA ALA A 928 5.60 9.62 -16.66
C ALA A 928 4.34 10.46 -16.50
N ILE A 929 3.22 9.99 -17.03
CA ILE A 929 1.90 10.58 -16.81
C ILE A 929 0.88 9.49 -16.51
N ARG A 930 0.15 9.64 -15.41
CA ARG A 930 -0.98 8.77 -15.06
C ARG A 930 -2.25 9.56 -14.88
N ILE A 931 -3.35 8.98 -15.32
CA ILE A 931 -4.69 9.53 -15.15
C ILE A 931 -5.49 8.63 -14.22
N LEU A 932 -6.27 9.25 -13.35
CA LEU A 932 -7.33 8.61 -12.61
C LEU A 932 -8.62 9.41 -12.78
N GLU A 933 -9.68 8.76 -13.21
CA GLU A 933 -11.02 9.34 -13.24
C GLU A 933 -11.88 8.68 -12.17
N GLN A 934 -12.59 9.52 -11.41
CA GLN A 934 -13.46 9.06 -10.35
C GLN A 934 -14.83 9.72 -10.47
N VAL A 935 -15.87 8.88 -10.42
CA VAL A 935 -17.28 9.24 -10.28
C VAL A 935 -17.90 8.37 -9.17
N PRO A 936 -19.13 8.64 -8.68
CA PRO A 936 -19.69 7.87 -7.57
C PRO A 936 -19.78 6.37 -7.84
N GLY A 937 -19.02 5.59 -7.06
CA GLY A 937 -18.97 4.13 -7.14
C GLY A 937 -18.12 3.55 -8.28
N MET A 938 -17.37 4.37 -9.03
CA MET A 938 -16.47 3.91 -10.08
C MET A 938 -15.19 4.75 -10.17
N THR A 939 -14.06 4.05 -10.27
CA THR A 939 -12.74 4.65 -10.44
C THR A 939 -12.00 3.90 -11.54
N HIS A 940 -11.40 4.64 -12.48
CA HIS A 940 -10.54 4.09 -13.54
C HIS A 940 -9.19 4.79 -13.48
N GLN A 941 -8.09 4.02 -13.47
CA GLN A 941 -6.73 4.58 -13.55
C GLN A 941 -5.89 3.91 -14.64
N ALA A 942 -5.09 4.70 -15.35
CA ALA A 942 -4.19 4.19 -16.40
C ALA A 942 -2.89 5.01 -16.53
N ASP A 943 -1.86 4.38 -17.09
CA ASP A 943 -0.68 5.06 -17.64
C ASP A 943 -1.02 5.53 -19.07
N ILE A 944 -0.93 6.83 -19.32
CA ILE A 944 -1.23 7.45 -20.62
C ILE A 944 0.02 8.03 -21.29
N THR A 945 1.21 7.56 -20.90
CA THR A 945 2.48 8.03 -21.45
C THR A 945 2.55 7.83 -22.97
N SER A 946 1.99 6.74 -23.50
CA SER A 946 1.89 6.47 -24.94
C SER A 946 1.02 7.49 -25.68
N GLU A 947 -0.10 7.86 -25.09
CA GLU A 947 -1.07 8.82 -25.61
C GLU A 947 -0.44 10.21 -25.65
N LEU A 948 0.21 10.62 -24.55
CA LEU A 948 0.97 11.88 -24.51
C LEU A 948 2.09 11.91 -25.56
N THR A 949 2.83 10.82 -25.72
CA THR A 949 3.94 10.75 -26.68
C THR A 949 3.44 10.79 -28.13
N SER A 950 2.33 10.10 -28.43
CA SER A 950 1.77 10.03 -29.78
C SER A 950 1.06 11.32 -30.21
N ARG A 951 0.31 11.96 -29.31
CA ARG A 951 -0.38 13.23 -29.57
C ARG A 951 0.51 14.46 -29.38
N GLY A 952 1.59 14.32 -28.60
CA GLY A 952 2.45 15.42 -28.15
C GLY A 952 1.87 16.22 -26.97
N TYR A 953 0.59 16.04 -26.62
CA TYR A 953 -0.05 16.70 -25.49
C TYR A 953 -1.14 15.81 -24.87
N TRP A 954 -1.51 16.13 -23.63
CA TRP A 954 -2.71 15.66 -22.95
C TRP A 954 -3.53 16.86 -22.49
N GLY A 955 -4.82 16.90 -22.86
CA GLY A 955 -5.75 17.95 -22.45
C GLY A 955 -6.82 17.42 -21.51
N SER A 956 -7.20 18.22 -20.52
CA SER A 956 -8.29 17.92 -19.58
C SER A 956 -9.19 19.15 -19.41
N PHE A 957 -10.52 18.97 -19.46
CA PHE A 957 -11.48 20.07 -19.62
C PHE A 957 -12.89 19.65 -19.19
N ASN A 958 -13.01 19.03 -18.01
CA ASN A 958 -14.28 18.58 -17.41
C ASN A 958 -15.07 17.54 -18.22
N ARG A 959 -14.39 16.75 -19.05
CA ARG A 959 -14.97 15.65 -19.82
C ARG A 959 -14.23 14.35 -19.48
N PRO A 960 -14.95 13.26 -19.18
CA PRO A 960 -14.30 11.98 -18.93
C PRO A 960 -13.73 11.40 -20.24
N PHE A 961 -12.57 10.78 -20.13
CA PHE A 961 -11.83 10.13 -21.19
C PHE A 961 -12.15 8.63 -21.26
N PHE A 962 -12.18 7.94 -20.11
CA PHE A 962 -12.37 6.49 -20.10
C PHE A 962 -13.83 6.14 -20.42
N GLU A 963 -14.02 5.20 -21.34
CA GLU A 963 -15.32 4.88 -21.92
C GLU A 963 -16.35 4.43 -20.86
N ASP A 964 -15.92 3.66 -19.86
CA ASP A 964 -16.75 3.23 -18.73
C ASP A 964 -17.21 4.41 -17.86
N ILE A 965 -16.32 5.36 -17.58
CA ILE A 965 -16.66 6.61 -16.87
C ILE A 965 -17.58 7.49 -17.72
N ARG A 966 -17.33 7.60 -19.04
CA ARG A 966 -18.19 8.34 -19.98
C ARG A 966 -19.61 7.78 -20.02
N GLU A 967 -19.75 6.46 -20.05
CA GLU A 967 -21.04 5.78 -20.01
C GLU A 967 -21.75 6.03 -18.67
N MET A 968 -21.07 5.81 -17.54
CA MET A 968 -21.66 5.92 -16.21
C MET A 968 -22.10 7.34 -15.85
N SER A 969 -21.28 8.33 -16.20
CA SER A 969 -21.57 9.75 -15.95
C SER A 969 -22.67 10.32 -16.85
N GLY A 970 -23.09 9.58 -17.89
CA GLY A 970 -24.13 10.00 -18.86
C GLY A 970 -23.59 10.78 -20.06
N HIS A 971 -22.27 10.96 -20.18
CA HIS A 971 -21.65 11.70 -21.29
C HIS A 971 -21.83 11.01 -22.64
N LYS A 972 -21.78 9.68 -22.68
CA LYS A 972 -21.99 8.92 -23.92
C LYS A 972 -23.37 9.17 -24.51
N THR A 973 -24.42 9.00 -23.69
CA THR A 973 -25.80 9.25 -24.11
C THR A 973 -26.04 10.72 -24.47
N ALA A 974 -25.42 11.66 -23.74
CA ALA A 974 -25.54 13.08 -24.05
C ALA A 974 -24.85 13.44 -25.37
N GLU A 975 -23.70 12.85 -25.69
CA GLU A 975 -23.03 13.02 -26.99
C GLU A 975 -23.87 12.45 -28.14
N GLU A 976 -24.47 11.27 -27.96
CA GLU A 976 -25.36 10.66 -28.94
C GLU A 976 -26.62 11.50 -29.19
N SER A 977 -27.15 12.15 -28.15
CA SER A 977 -28.42 12.88 -28.20
C SER A 977 -28.28 14.34 -28.61
N TYR A 978 -27.22 15.01 -28.16
CA TYR A 978 -27.03 16.46 -28.26
C TYR A 978 -25.73 16.85 -28.98
N GLY A 979 -24.94 15.87 -29.42
CA GLY A 979 -23.78 16.07 -30.26
C GLY A 979 -22.49 16.45 -29.52
N LYS A 980 -21.59 17.08 -30.28
CA LYS A 980 -20.16 17.24 -29.94
C LYS A 980 -19.86 18.04 -28.67
N LEU A 981 -20.84 18.78 -28.11
CA LEU A 981 -20.66 19.53 -26.86
C LEU A 981 -20.26 18.63 -25.68
N PHE A 982 -20.71 17.38 -25.67
CA PHE A 982 -20.42 16.38 -24.64
C PHE A 982 -19.28 15.41 -25.03
N SER A 983 -18.71 15.58 -26.23
CA SER A 983 -17.59 14.79 -26.72
C SER A 983 -16.31 15.09 -25.93
N PHE A 984 -15.51 14.05 -25.68
CA PHE A 984 -14.14 14.27 -25.19
C PHE A 984 -13.27 14.89 -26.29
N GLU A 985 -13.34 14.38 -27.51
CA GLU A 985 -12.42 14.78 -28.59
C GLU A 985 -12.85 16.08 -29.29
N ASP A 986 -14.16 16.30 -29.43
CA ASP A 986 -14.72 17.32 -30.34
C ASP A 986 -15.44 18.48 -29.64
N SER A 987 -15.39 18.57 -28.30
CA SER A 987 -15.97 19.72 -27.59
C SER A 987 -15.24 21.03 -27.92
N PRO A 988 -15.82 22.21 -27.63
CA PRO A 988 -15.17 23.49 -27.93
C PRO A 988 -13.77 23.60 -27.31
N ARG A 989 -13.60 23.23 -26.04
CA ARG A 989 -12.30 23.26 -25.36
C ARG A 989 -11.32 22.20 -25.88
N ALA A 990 -11.80 21.00 -26.21
CA ALA A 990 -10.98 19.98 -26.85
C ALA A 990 -10.43 20.48 -28.20
N SER A 991 -11.28 21.11 -29.00
CA SER A 991 -10.92 21.71 -30.30
C SER A 991 -9.85 22.81 -30.15
N LEU A 992 -9.99 23.67 -29.12
CA LEU A 992 -9.00 24.70 -28.83
C LEU A 992 -7.67 24.12 -28.36
N LEU A 993 -7.68 23.11 -27.49
CA LEU A 993 -6.45 22.44 -27.04
C LEU A 993 -5.78 21.65 -28.17
N HIS A 994 -6.55 21.07 -29.09
CA HIS A 994 -5.99 20.46 -30.29
C HIS A 994 -5.30 21.51 -31.18
N ARG A 995 -5.94 22.66 -31.39
CA ARG A 995 -5.42 23.74 -32.22
C ARG A 995 -4.20 24.45 -31.63
N PHE A 996 -4.21 24.71 -30.31
CA PHE A 996 -3.22 25.57 -29.66
C PHE A 996 -2.31 24.83 -28.66
N GLY A 997 -2.80 23.78 -28.01
CA GLY A 997 -2.03 23.01 -27.02
C GLY A 997 -0.85 22.30 -27.65
N ALA A 998 -1.02 21.67 -28.82
CA ALA A 998 0.07 21.02 -29.55
C ALA A 998 1.19 21.99 -29.98
N GLY A 999 0.88 23.28 -30.13
CA GLY A 999 1.83 24.32 -30.53
C GLY A 999 2.73 24.83 -29.42
N VAL A 1000 2.48 24.46 -28.15
CA VAL A 1000 3.26 24.94 -27.01
C VAL A 1000 4.69 24.38 -27.08
N SER A 1001 5.68 25.28 -27.14
CA SER A 1001 7.11 24.93 -27.27
C SER A 1001 7.99 25.56 -26.19
N LYS A 1002 7.51 26.60 -25.51
CA LYS A 1002 8.18 27.34 -24.42
C LYS A 1002 7.15 27.81 -23.39
N LEU A 1003 7.62 28.22 -22.21
CA LEU A 1003 6.76 28.71 -21.11
C LEU A 1003 5.83 29.86 -21.54
N GLY A 1004 6.30 30.80 -22.36
CA GLY A 1004 5.46 31.88 -22.89
C GLY A 1004 4.27 31.41 -23.73
N ASP A 1005 4.44 30.32 -24.48
CA ASP A 1005 3.34 29.71 -25.24
C ASP A 1005 2.34 29.07 -24.28
N MET A 1006 2.83 28.36 -23.25
CA MET A 1006 1.99 27.73 -22.24
C MET A 1006 1.15 28.78 -21.49
N ARG A 1007 1.76 29.91 -21.08
CA ARG A 1007 1.05 31.05 -20.47
C ARG A 1007 -0.09 31.53 -21.37
N THR A 1008 0.23 31.81 -22.64
CA THR A 1008 -0.73 32.30 -23.62
C THR A 1008 -1.87 31.31 -23.87
N THR A 1009 -1.57 30.00 -23.91
CA THR A 1009 -2.58 28.96 -24.13
C THR A 1009 -3.49 28.81 -22.92
N MET A 1010 -2.94 28.78 -21.69
CA MET A 1010 -3.73 28.57 -20.47
C MET A 1010 -4.60 29.77 -20.11
N THR A 1011 -4.28 30.98 -20.57
CA THR A 1011 -5.12 32.18 -20.40
C THR A 1011 -5.96 32.52 -21.63
N ARG A 1012 -6.01 31.64 -22.64
CA ARG A 1012 -6.59 31.98 -23.93
C ARG A 1012 -8.10 32.15 -23.88
N ASN A 1013 -8.55 33.35 -24.25
CA ASN A 1013 -9.93 33.67 -24.61
C ASN A 1013 -9.97 34.86 -25.58
N ASP A 1014 -10.15 34.58 -26.88
CA ASP A 1014 -10.24 35.60 -27.94
C ASP A 1014 -11.47 35.30 -28.82
N PRO A 1015 -12.33 36.31 -29.13
CA PRO A 1015 -13.47 36.14 -30.04
C PRO A 1015 -13.10 35.51 -31.40
N LYS A 1016 -11.86 35.71 -31.88
CA LYS A 1016 -11.34 35.14 -33.14
C LYS A 1016 -11.14 33.63 -33.10
N ASP A 1017 -11.19 33.02 -31.91
CA ASP A 1017 -11.02 31.58 -31.71
C ASP A 1017 -12.34 30.80 -31.73
N ALA A 1018 -13.45 31.46 -32.11
CA ALA A 1018 -14.75 30.81 -32.21
C ALA A 1018 -14.65 29.46 -32.95
N VAL A 1019 -15.12 28.40 -32.29
CA VAL A 1019 -15.06 27.03 -32.80
C VAL A 1019 -16.23 26.81 -33.78
N PRO A 1020 -15.97 26.45 -35.05
CA PRO A 1020 -17.04 26.18 -36.01
C PRO A 1020 -18.01 25.11 -35.51
N GLY A 1021 -19.31 25.35 -35.65
CA GLY A 1021 -20.36 24.41 -35.22
C GLY A 1021 -20.87 24.62 -33.79
N PHE A 1022 -20.32 25.58 -33.04
CA PHE A 1022 -20.81 25.98 -31.72
C PHE A 1022 -21.17 27.47 -31.68
N PRO A 1023 -22.08 27.90 -30.79
CA PRO A 1023 -22.32 29.32 -30.55
C PRO A 1023 -21.02 30.05 -30.20
N ALA A 1024 -20.74 31.14 -30.92
CA ALA A 1024 -19.62 32.01 -30.60
C ALA A 1024 -19.89 32.70 -29.26
N GLY A 1025 -18.94 32.66 -28.34
CA GLY A 1025 -19.11 33.30 -27.04
C GLY A 1025 -17.92 33.07 -26.11
N PRO A 1026 -17.77 33.93 -25.09
CA PRO A 1026 -16.64 33.91 -24.18
C PRO A 1026 -16.64 32.73 -23.20
N GLY A 1027 -17.72 31.95 -23.13
CA GLY A 1027 -17.84 30.75 -22.29
C GLY A 1027 -17.18 29.47 -22.84
N HIS A 1028 -16.83 29.43 -24.12
CA HIS A 1028 -16.29 28.23 -24.78
C HIS A 1028 -14.76 28.14 -24.82
N ALA A 1029 -14.07 29.10 -24.21
CA ALA A 1029 -12.62 29.23 -24.29
C ALA A 1029 -11.87 28.28 -23.32
N ILE A 1030 -10.53 28.27 -23.37
CA ILE A 1030 -9.69 27.59 -22.37
C ILE A 1030 -9.81 28.26 -21.00
N MET A 1031 -9.93 29.59 -20.99
CA MET A 1031 -10.17 30.42 -19.81
C MET A 1031 -11.47 31.23 -19.99
N ALA A 1032 -12.62 30.64 -19.69
CA ALA A 1032 -13.92 31.26 -19.96
C ALA A 1032 -14.17 32.58 -19.22
N ARG A 1033 -15.07 33.39 -19.78
CA ARG A 1033 -15.55 34.68 -19.28
C ARG A 1033 -17.08 34.76 -19.35
N LEU A 1034 -17.79 34.12 -18.41
CA LEU A 1034 -19.25 34.09 -18.41
C LEU A 1034 -19.88 35.44 -18.02
N ASP A 1035 -19.09 36.33 -17.41
CA ASP A 1035 -19.46 37.71 -17.10
C ASP A 1035 -19.70 38.55 -18.36
N LEU A 1036 -19.19 38.08 -19.51
CA LEU A 1036 -19.37 38.70 -20.82
C LEU A 1036 -20.37 37.92 -21.71
N ASP A 1037 -21.01 36.87 -21.19
CA ASP A 1037 -21.96 36.06 -21.94
C ASP A 1037 -23.42 36.42 -21.57
N ALA A 1038 -24.05 37.22 -22.44
CA ALA A 1038 -25.41 37.68 -22.26
C ALA A 1038 -26.45 36.55 -22.26
N MET A 1039 -26.15 35.37 -22.84
CA MET A 1039 -27.09 34.24 -22.87
C MET A 1039 -27.28 33.62 -21.49
N VAL A 1040 -26.32 33.77 -20.58
CA VAL A 1040 -26.39 33.28 -19.21
C VAL A 1040 -26.57 34.39 -18.19
N ASN A 1041 -27.04 35.57 -18.61
CA ASN A 1041 -27.21 36.75 -17.76
C ASN A 1041 -25.92 37.26 -17.10
N ASN A 1042 -24.79 37.21 -17.82
CA ASN A 1042 -23.52 37.82 -17.39
C ASN A 1042 -23.08 37.39 -15.97
N ILE A 1043 -23.06 36.08 -15.68
CA ILE A 1043 -22.68 35.57 -14.36
C ILE A 1043 -21.16 35.77 -14.15
N PRO A 1044 -20.71 36.39 -13.04
CA PRO A 1044 -19.28 36.61 -12.76
C PRO A 1044 -18.58 35.31 -12.38
N ASN A 1045 -18.31 34.48 -13.39
CA ASN A 1045 -17.76 33.14 -13.29
C ASN A 1045 -16.95 32.80 -14.55
N GLY A 1046 -15.99 31.92 -14.41
CA GLY A 1046 -15.12 31.48 -15.50
C GLY A 1046 -13.71 31.27 -14.98
N GLY A 1047 -12.71 31.38 -15.84
CA GLY A 1047 -11.32 31.24 -15.42
C GLY A 1047 -10.91 32.31 -14.41
N ILE A 1048 -10.29 31.91 -13.29
CA ILE A 1048 -9.86 32.79 -12.20
C ILE A 1048 -8.35 32.77 -11.95
N ASP A 1049 -7.61 31.92 -12.66
CA ASP A 1049 -6.15 31.90 -12.68
C ASP A 1049 -5.59 31.12 -13.88
N ALA A 1050 -4.27 31.14 -14.01
CA ALA A 1050 -3.51 30.10 -14.70
C ALA A 1050 -2.19 29.85 -13.95
N LYS A 1051 -1.79 28.59 -13.78
CA LYS A 1051 -0.49 28.18 -13.20
C LYS A 1051 0.25 27.31 -14.20
N VAL A 1052 1.52 27.61 -14.47
CA VAL A 1052 2.33 26.87 -15.45
C VAL A 1052 3.72 26.56 -14.90
N THR A 1053 4.21 25.35 -15.15
CA THR A 1053 5.57 24.93 -14.79
C THR A 1053 6.23 24.11 -15.91
N SER A 1054 7.52 23.87 -15.78
CA SER A 1054 8.35 23.08 -16.69
C SER A 1054 9.28 22.16 -15.91
N ALA A 1055 10.05 21.30 -16.61
CA ALA A 1055 11.05 20.46 -15.96
C ALA A 1055 12.15 21.27 -15.26
N CYS A 1056 12.43 22.50 -15.73
CA CYS A 1056 13.38 23.41 -15.10
C CYS A 1056 12.79 24.05 -13.84
N LEU A 1057 11.57 24.58 -13.93
CA LEU A 1057 10.91 25.29 -12.83
C LEU A 1057 10.54 24.35 -11.66
N ILE A 1058 10.04 23.13 -11.94
CA ILE A 1058 9.64 22.22 -10.86
C ILE A 1058 10.82 21.76 -10.02
N LYS A 1059 12.02 21.58 -10.62
CA LYS A 1059 13.24 21.25 -9.88
C LYS A 1059 13.65 22.34 -8.89
N ARG A 1060 13.22 23.58 -9.14
CA ARG A 1060 13.43 24.75 -8.27
C ARG A 1060 12.24 25.00 -7.33
N MET A 1061 11.22 24.14 -7.40
CA MET A 1061 9.94 24.31 -6.71
C MET A 1061 9.32 25.67 -7.02
N ALA A 1062 9.21 25.95 -8.33
CA ALA A 1062 8.67 27.20 -8.85
C ALA A 1062 7.63 26.97 -9.96
N CYS A 1063 6.74 27.95 -10.14
CA CYS A 1063 5.84 28.05 -11.28
C CYS A 1063 5.57 29.52 -11.64
N GLN A 1064 5.02 29.77 -12.82
CA GLN A 1064 4.48 31.08 -13.19
C GLN A 1064 2.96 31.06 -13.03
N ALA A 1065 2.40 32.03 -12.32
CA ALA A 1065 0.97 32.09 -12.02
C ALA A 1065 0.37 33.47 -12.32
N MET A 1066 -0.81 33.49 -12.93
CA MET A 1066 -1.65 34.68 -13.13
C MET A 1066 -2.92 34.53 -12.29
N SER A 1067 -3.37 35.60 -11.65
CA SER A 1067 -4.63 35.61 -10.90
C SER A 1067 -5.65 36.50 -11.61
N GLY A 1068 -6.91 36.05 -11.61
CA GLY A 1068 -8.03 36.76 -12.22
C GLY A 1068 -8.38 36.28 -13.64
N PRO A 1069 -9.46 36.82 -14.21
CA PRO A 1069 -9.95 36.40 -15.50
C PRO A 1069 -9.05 36.80 -16.67
N SER A 1070 -9.17 36.06 -17.78
CA SER A 1070 -8.47 36.38 -19.04
C SER A 1070 -8.78 37.82 -19.47
N HIS A 1071 -7.75 38.57 -19.82
CA HIS A 1071 -7.81 39.94 -20.33
C HIS A 1071 -6.92 40.10 -21.59
N GLY A 1072 -7.09 41.20 -22.32
CA GLY A 1072 -6.43 41.44 -23.61
C GLY A 1072 -7.35 41.18 -24.80
N GLY A 1073 -7.76 39.92 -25.01
CA GLY A 1073 -8.80 39.56 -26.00
C GLY A 1073 -10.18 40.13 -25.64
N TYR A 1074 -10.39 40.32 -24.34
CA TYR A 1074 -11.53 40.99 -23.72
C TYR A 1074 -11.03 42.02 -22.68
N PRO A 1075 -11.84 43.01 -22.28
CA PRO A 1075 -11.45 43.94 -21.23
C PRO A 1075 -11.23 43.22 -19.90
N ALA A 1076 -10.32 43.76 -19.08
CA ALA A 1076 -10.12 43.32 -17.71
C ALA A 1076 -11.44 43.34 -16.93
N PHE A 1077 -11.65 42.33 -16.09
CA PHE A 1077 -12.85 42.23 -15.26
C PHE A 1077 -12.85 43.35 -14.21
N ARG A 1078 -14.04 43.89 -13.91
CA ARG A 1078 -14.25 44.90 -12.88
C ARG A 1078 -15.56 44.70 -12.13
N TRP A 1079 -15.57 44.86 -10.81
CA TRP A 1079 -16.79 44.78 -10.01
C TRP A 1079 -17.69 46.01 -10.18
N THR A 1080 -17.09 47.19 -10.31
CA THR A 1080 -17.83 48.45 -10.46
C THR A 1080 -17.66 49.10 -11.83
N SER A 1081 -18.62 49.93 -12.21
CA SER A 1081 -18.53 50.77 -13.41
C SER A 1081 -17.48 51.87 -13.24
N GLN A 1082 -16.81 52.22 -14.34
CA GLN A 1082 -15.85 53.32 -14.32
C GLN A 1082 -16.58 54.66 -14.17
N ALA A 1083 -16.16 55.46 -13.18
CA ALA A 1083 -16.71 56.80 -12.98
C ALA A 1083 -16.51 57.66 -14.24
N SER A 1084 -17.56 58.36 -14.68
CA SER A 1084 -17.51 59.27 -15.82
C SER A 1084 -18.13 60.62 -15.47
N GLY A 1085 -17.29 61.67 -15.43
CA GLY A 1085 -17.71 63.02 -15.07
C GLY A 1085 -18.30 63.10 -13.65
N THR A 1086 -19.60 63.44 -13.55
CA THR A 1086 -20.34 63.57 -12.29
C THR A 1086 -21.04 62.28 -11.84
N SER A 1087 -21.02 61.21 -12.63
CA SER A 1087 -21.69 59.95 -12.27
C SER A 1087 -20.77 59.07 -11.39
N PRO A 1088 -21.22 58.64 -10.19
CA PRO A 1088 -20.45 57.74 -9.34
C PRO A 1088 -20.32 56.34 -9.95
N SER A 1089 -19.34 55.57 -9.48
CA SER A 1089 -19.22 54.15 -9.80
C SER A 1089 -20.44 53.37 -9.30
N VAL A 1090 -20.92 52.42 -10.09
CA VAL A 1090 -22.10 51.59 -9.80
C VAL A 1090 -21.70 50.12 -9.75
N GLU A 1091 -22.22 49.39 -8.79
CA GLU A 1091 -22.07 47.92 -8.67
C GLU A 1091 -22.62 47.21 -9.91
N LEU A 1092 -21.78 46.44 -10.62
CA LEU A 1092 -22.17 45.72 -11.84
C LEU A 1092 -22.78 44.35 -11.55
N PHE A 1093 -22.40 43.70 -10.44
CA PHE A 1093 -22.78 42.33 -10.12
C PHE A 1093 -23.50 42.26 -8.76
N GLN A 1094 -24.67 42.91 -8.70
CA GLN A 1094 -25.50 42.91 -7.50
C GLN A 1094 -25.86 41.48 -7.07
N GLY A 1095 -25.59 41.14 -5.81
CA GLY A 1095 -25.83 39.81 -5.25
C GLY A 1095 -24.59 38.90 -5.22
N TRP A 1096 -23.46 39.32 -5.80
CA TRP A 1096 -22.18 38.62 -5.70
C TRP A 1096 -21.26 39.30 -4.67
N PRO A 1097 -21.06 38.71 -3.48
CA PRO A 1097 -20.24 39.34 -2.45
C PRO A 1097 -18.75 39.23 -2.80
N HIS A 1098 -18.01 40.32 -2.65
CA HIS A 1098 -16.60 40.41 -3.06
C HIS A 1098 -15.76 41.21 -2.04
N LEU A 1099 -16.06 41.01 -0.75
CA LEU A 1099 -15.37 41.68 0.34
C LEU A 1099 -13.87 41.40 0.31
N GLY A 1100 -13.06 42.45 0.39
CA GLY A 1100 -11.60 42.36 0.43
C GLY A 1100 -10.93 42.06 -0.92
N LEU A 1101 -11.71 41.94 -2.01
CA LEU A 1101 -11.18 41.74 -3.36
C LEU A 1101 -10.87 43.09 -4.06
N PRO A 1102 -9.86 43.13 -4.94
CA PRO A 1102 -9.64 44.25 -5.85
C PRO A 1102 -10.84 44.50 -6.75
N ASP A 1103 -11.12 45.77 -7.06
CA ASP A 1103 -12.17 46.17 -8.01
C ASP A 1103 -11.84 45.73 -9.44
N VAL A 1104 -10.61 45.97 -9.90
CA VAL A 1104 -10.13 45.64 -11.26
C VAL A 1104 -9.14 44.48 -11.21
N TRP A 1105 -9.33 43.50 -12.12
CA TRP A 1105 -8.49 42.31 -12.26
C TRP A 1105 -7.72 42.35 -13.58
N ASP A 1106 -6.58 43.04 -13.55
CA ASP A 1106 -5.67 43.27 -14.69
C ASP A 1106 -4.23 42.91 -14.28
N PHE A 1107 -4.05 41.69 -13.76
CA PHE A 1107 -2.78 41.23 -13.21
C PHE A 1107 -2.02 40.36 -14.22
N ASP A 1108 -0.72 40.62 -14.34
CA ASP A 1108 0.20 39.80 -15.13
C ASP A 1108 0.63 38.51 -14.41
N PHE A 1109 1.29 37.62 -15.15
CA PHE A 1109 1.97 36.46 -14.56
C PHE A 1109 3.09 36.89 -13.62
N VAL A 1110 3.12 36.29 -12.42
CA VAL A 1110 4.22 36.38 -11.46
C VAL A 1110 4.88 35.02 -11.27
N GLU A 1111 6.16 35.00 -10.88
CA GLU A 1111 6.86 33.76 -10.54
C GLU A 1111 6.65 33.44 -9.05
N MET A 1112 6.00 32.31 -8.78
CA MET A 1112 5.87 31.73 -7.46
C MET A 1112 7.06 30.82 -7.21
N LYS A 1113 7.81 31.04 -6.13
CA LYS A 1113 9.02 30.26 -5.81
C LYS A 1113 9.26 30.08 -4.32
N SER A 1114 9.91 28.97 -3.96
CA SER A 1114 10.29 28.66 -2.57
C SER A 1114 11.29 29.66 -1.98
N GLU A 1115 11.35 29.78 -0.65
CA GLU A 1115 12.31 30.68 0.03
C GLU A 1115 13.79 30.35 -0.28
N GLU A 1116 14.12 29.09 -0.56
CA GLU A 1116 15.49 28.68 -0.91
C GLU A 1116 15.88 29.21 -2.29
N ASP A 1117 14.97 29.13 -3.26
CA ASP A 1117 15.17 29.67 -4.60
C ASP A 1117 15.22 31.21 -4.58
N GLN A 1118 14.42 31.86 -3.73
CA GLN A 1118 14.50 33.31 -3.52
C GLN A 1118 15.88 33.75 -2.99
N LYS A 1119 16.52 32.95 -2.11
CA LYS A 1119 17.85 33.24 -1.54
C LYS A 1119 19.01 32.97 -2.52
N ALA A 1120 18.82 32.15 -3.55
CA ALA A 1120 19.89 31.71 -4.46
C ALA A 1120 20.40 32.76 -5.48
N SER A 1121 19.92 34.02 -5.43
CA SER A 1121 20.28 35.16 -6.30
C SER A 1121 19.82 35.09 -7.76
N SER A 1122 19.40 36.25 -8.28
CA SER A 1122 18.77 36.57 -9.57
C SER A 1122 19.56 36.21 -10.85
N GLN A 1123 20.69 35.49 -10.77
CA GLN A 1123 21.45 35.08 -11.97
C GLN A 1123 20.98 33.75 -12.57
N LEU A 1124 20.21 32.95 -11.82
CA LEU A 1124 19.71 31.64 -12.28
C LEU A 1124 18.23 31.65 -12.68
N SER A 1125 17.45 32.67 -12.30
CA SER A 1125 16.03 32.76 -12.66
C SER A 1125 15.81 32.83 -14.17
N ASP A 1126 16.72 33.50 -14.89
CA ASP A 1126 16.68 33.69 -16.34
C ASP A 1126 17.25 32.50 -17.15
N SER A 1127 17.69 31.42 -16.46
CA SER A 1127 18.23 30.21 -17.10
C SER A 1127 17.18 29.14 -17.43
N CYS A 1128 15.96 29.32 -16.90
CA CYS A 1128 14.72 28.68 -17.34
C CYS A 1128 13.89 29.72 -18.13
#